data_AF-A0AAG5CQE8-F1
#
_entry.id   AF-A0AAG5CQE8-F1
#
_cell.length_a   1.000
_cell.length_b   1.000
_cell.length_c   1.000
_cell.angle_alpha   90.00
_cell.angle_beta   90.00
_cell.angle_gamma   90.00
#
_symmetry.space_group_name_H-M   'P 1'
#
loop_
_entity.id
_entity.type
_entity.pdbx_description
1 polymer ?
#
loop_
_entity_poly.entity_id
_entity_poly.type
_entity_poly.pdbx_seq_one_letter_code
_entity_poly.pdbx_strand_id
1 'polypeptide(L)'
;MVCETRKLLWAVLCISAISAAASSAFSRDRRKVCNYYEWKCTSGQCIESHQQCDGVIDCKDGSDETSKSCAFIRCPSYAFRCQYGACVDGTALCNGIRECADHSDEHVHCPGNNGTLIASYGNCSNTEFSCRSGECIPTDQVCDGQQDCADGSDETQQLCSLVFCPSFSFRCGYGACIGGYSKCDGVVDCRDGSDEDELLCGKPFPSTTPKPVATVTSTTTTSTTTMAPVVVTGPPGSCQVPPTPVNGRIVLDEAAQDVPIQPGEFIENYNSVFVVCNDKYTMKGAATIVCLDGEWLTQFPVCEKYCSEIPINGITIEPFCEYQRRQITCKRPLPPTTKVRIGCRVGYQKPIDPVNETLTCNDGTWDSSVFRCEPVCGTATPDAEAYIIGGRNVSIAEVPWHMAIYKNLNEASLTDVRSVDWQYACGGTILTERLVVTAAHCFWATEGFFDKRFFRLVAGKYRRELSAIEAQPVQIFQIHEILHQPQYQDFSGYYNLDIAIVVLTDFISFRTYIRPICLERNLRTESEKRIKPNSFGRVAGWGFTTSTGNLSSALKLIEIPTVDYVTCREYSPVSYRPFLTGDKFCAGDPRTGTSVCQGDSGGGFALAKEMDGDLVYYLYGVVSSAPRAANGGCDNNKYVAFTEVQNYIPMILDAESRYPVI
;
A
#
# COMPACT_ATOMS: atom_id res chain seq x y z
N MET A 1 -69.76 -18.66 -21.33
CA MET A 1 -71.23 -18.79 -21.46
C MET A 1 -71.83 -18.19 -20.19
N VAL A 2 -72.26 -16.92 -20.24
CA VAL A 2 -73.69 -16.50 -20.29
C VAL A 2 -74.33 -16.77 -18.91
N CYS A 3 -74.79 -15.82 -18.08
CA CYS A 3 -75.56 -14.58 -18.25
C CYS A 3 -75.32 -13.72 -16.98
N GLU A 4 -75.03 -12.42 -17.05
CA GLU A 4 -76.00 -11.29 -17.05
C GLU A 4 -76.75 -11.07 -15.73
N THR A 5 -77.07 -9.88 -15.23
CA THR A 5 -76.74 -8.47 -15.51
C THR A 5 -77.42 -7.62 -14.41
N ARG A 6 -76.97 -6.35 -14.30
CA ARG A 6 -77.76 -5.13 -14.04
C ARG A 6 -78.01 -4.62 -12.59
N LYS A 7 -77.31 -3.50 -12.37
CA LYS A 7 -77.82 -2.12 -12.14
C LYS A 7 -77.95 -1.60 -10.70
N LEU A 8 -77.07 -0.64 -10.44
CA LEU A 8 -77.22 0.57 -9.62
C LEU A 8 -78.67 1.11 -9.54
N LEU A 9 -79.07 1.67 -8.39
CA LEU A 9 -79.21 3.13 -8.17
C LEU A 9 -79.77 3.46 -6.76
N TRP A 10 -79.06 4.36 -6.06
CA TRP A 10 -79.54 5.50 -5.25
C TRP A 10 -79.98 5.32 -3.78
N ALA A 11 -79.09 5.80 -2.91
CA ALA A 11 -79.25 6.87 -1.91
C ALA A 11 -80.38 6.79 -0.87
N VAL A 12 -80.03 7.06 0.41
CA VAL A 12 -80.52 8.19 1.23
C VAL A 12 -80.37 7.92 2.76
N LEU A 13 -79.71 8.87 3.44
CA LEU A 13 -79.79 9.31 4.86
C LEU A 13 -79.34 8.35 5.99
N CYS A 14 -78.22 8.66 6.66
CA CYS A 14 -78.12 9.47 7.90
C CYS A 14 -78.73 8.82 9.14
N ILE A 15 -77.88 8.52 10.14
CA ILE A 15 -77.97 9.04 11.52
C ILE A 15 -76.60 8.85 12.19
N SER A 16 -76.08 9.96 12.68
CA SER A 16 -74.90 10.13 13.52
C SER A 16 -75.29 10.21 15.01
N ALA A 17 -74.27 10.17 15.87
CA ALA A 17 -74.24 10.45 17.32
C ALA A 17 -74.42 9.22 18.25
N ILE A 18 -73.32 8.64 18.74
CA ILE A 18 -72.49 9.03 19.92
C ILE A 18 -73.19 8.71 21.24
N SER A 19 -72.58 7.80 22.01
CA SER A 19 -72.62 7.80 23.47
C SER A 19 -71.31 7.20 23.98
N ALA A 20 -70.48 8.07 24.55
CA ALA A 20 -69.27 7.72 25.27
C ALA A 20 -69.62 7.32 26.71
N ALA A 21 -69.03 6.24 27.20
CA ALA A 21 -68.85 5.97 28.62
C ALA A 21 -67.41 5.49 28.83
N ALA A 22 -66.73 6.15 29.75
CA ALA A 22 -65.29 6.11 29.94
C ALA A 22 -64.84 5.05 30.96
N SER A 23 -63.57 4.64 30.78
CA SER A 23 -62.60 4.28 31.83
C SER A 23 -62.62 2.87 32.44
N SER A 24 -61.85 1.97 31.83
CA SER A 24 -60.82 1.24 32.57
C SER A 24 -59.54 1.20 31.73
N ALA A 25 -58.54 1.89 32.24
CA ALA A 25 -57.23 2.04 31.66
C ALA A 25 -56.50 0.69 31.54
N PHE A 26 -56.09 0.36 30.31
CA PHE A 26 -54.88 -0.41 30.06
C PHE A 26 -54.21 0.22 28.83
N SER A 27 -53.49 1.31 29.07
CA SER A 27 -52.49 1.79 28.13
C SER A 27 -51.43 0.70 28.02
N ARG A 28 -51.53 -0.15 27.01
CA ARG A 28 -50.38 -0.89 26.50
C ARG A 28 -49.58 0.10 25.67
N ASP A 29 -48.63 0.72 26.34
CA ASP A 29 -47.52 1.45 25.74
C ASP A 29 -46.87 0.55 24.66
N ARG A 30 -47.21 0.80 23.39
CA ARG A 30 -46.44 0.24 22.27
C ARG A 30 -45.10 0.95 22.34
N ARG A 31 -44.09 0.29 22.95
CA ARG A 31 -42.68 0.67 22.75
C ARG A 31 -42.45 0.78 21.25
N LYS A 32 -42.39 2.02 20.74
CA LYS A 32 -41.94 2.34 19.39
C LYS A 32 -40.51 1.82 19.32
N VAL A 33 -40.32 0.68 18.66
CA VAL A 33 -38.99 0.21 18.28
C VAL A 33 -38.56 1.14 17.15
N CYS A 34 -37.40 1.79 17.29
CA CYS A 34 -36.86 2.66 16.26
C CYS A 34 -36.69 1.87 14.96
N ASN A 35 -36.97 2.51 13.82
CA ASN A 35 -36.76 1.91 12.52
C ASN A 35 -35.26 1.65 12.27
N TYR A 36 -34.92 0.82 11.28
CA TYR A 36 -33.53 0.48 10.93
C TYR A 36 -32.65 1.71 10.63
N TYR A 37 -33.25 2.82 10.18
CA TYR A 37 -32.57 4.07 9.84
C TYR A 37 -32.57 5.12 10.97
N GLU A 38 -33.08 4.74 12.15
CA GLU A 38 -33.23 5.63 13.29
C GLU A 38 -32.35 5.18 14.46
N TRP A 39 -31.65 6.12 15.09
CA TRP A 39 -30.92 5.89 16.33
C TRP A 39 -31.82 6.16 17.53
N LYS A 40 -31.67 5.34 18.57
CA LYS A 40 -32.50 5.43 19.77
C LYS A 40 -31.79 6.23 20.86
N CYS A 41 -32.31 7.42 21.14
CA CYS A 41 -31.92 8.25 22.28
C CYS A 41 -32.09 7.49 23.60
N THR A 42 -31.35 7.90 24.64
CA THR A 42 -31.49 7.31 25.98
C THR A 42 -32.88 7.59 26.57
N SER A 43 -33.49 8.72 26.21
CA SER A 43 -34.88 9.09 26.47
C SER A 43 -35.93 8.21 25.78
N GLY A 44 -35.52 7.36 24.84
CA GLY A 44 -36.40 6.51 24.05
C GLY A 44 -37.00 7.18 22.80
N GLN A 45 -36.65 8.43 22.51
CA GLN A 45 -36.90 9.06 21.21
C GLN A 45 -36.07 8.37 20.11
N CYS A 46 -36.63 8.31 18.90
CA CYS A 46 -35.91 7.89 17.72
C CYS A 46 -35.55 9.15 16.91
N ILE A 47 -34.28 9.33 16.60
CA ILE A 47 -33.74 10.35 15.69
C ILE A 47 -33.16 9.66 14.46
N GLU A 48 -32.91 10.36 13.37
CA GLU A 48 -32.26 9.74 12.21
C GLU A 48 -30.81 9.35 12.56
N SER A 49 -30.30 8.24 12.02
CA SER A 49 -28.94 7.77 12.38
C SER A 49 -27.82 8.77 12.08
N HIS A 50 -28.05 9.73 11.18
CA HIS A 50 -27.07 10.76 10.82
C HIS A 50 -27.11 11.98 11.75
N GLN A 51 -28.13 12.07 12.60
CA GLN A 51 -28.28 13.08 13.66
C GLN A 51 -27.56 12.66 14.93
N GLN A 52 -26.91 11.50 14.93
CA GLN A 52 -26.07 11.09 16.04
C GLN A 52 -24.69 11.73 15.86
N CYS A 53 -24.28 12.59 16.79
CA CYS A 53 -22.96 13.21 16.82
C CYS A 53 -22.70 14.12 15.61
N ASP A 54 -23.69 14.92 15.21
CA ASP A 54 -23.61 15.88 14.10
C ASP A 54 -23.42 17.34 14.56
N GLY A 55 -23.26 17.54 15.87
CA GLY A 55 -23.11 18.85 16.50
C GLY A 55 -24.43 19.49 16.94
N VAL A 56 -25.57 18.88 16.61
CA VAL A 56 -26.90 19.39 16.93
C VAL A 56 -27.60 18.48 17.93
N ILE A 57 -28.18 19.06 18.98
CA ILE A 57 -28.99 18.29 19.95
C ILE A 57 -30.35 17.98 19.32
N ASP A 58 -30.51 16.77 18.81
CA ASP A 58 -31.74 16.23 18.22
C ASP A 58 -32.52 15.34 19.20
N CYS A 59 -31.83 14.68 20.12
CA CYS A 59 -32.44 13.99 21.24
C CYS A 59 -32.93 14.97 22.31
N LYS A 60 -34.14 14.75 22.83
CA LYS A 60 -34.68 15.53 23.98
C LYS A 60 -33.78 15.52 25.22
N ASP A 61 -32.99 14.47 25.39
CA ASP A 61 -32.03 14.29 26.48
C ASP A 61 -30.58 14.58 26.06
N GLY A 62 -30.34 15.02 24.82
CA GLY A 62 -29.01 15.31 24.28
C GLY A 62 -28.07 14.11 24.24
N SER A 63 -28.59 12.89 24.31
CA SER A 63 -27.77 11.68 24.39
C SER A 63 -26.98 11.40 23.12
N ASP A 64 -27.48 11.90 21.99
CA ASP A 64 -26.81 11.93 20.69
C ASP A 64 -25.50 12.71 20.72
N GLU A 65 -25.44 13.83 21.43
CA GLU A 65 -24.28 14.73 21.48
C GLU A 65 -23.44 14.59 22.77
N THR A 66 -23.27 13.36 23.28
CA THR A 66 -22.45 13.10 24.48
C THR A 66 -21.12 12.44 24.16
N SER A 67 -20.07 12.74 24.95
CA SER A 67 -18.75 12.12 24.78
C SER A 67 -18.77 10.60 24.80
N LYS A 68 -19.69 10.00 25.56
CA LYS A 68 -19.87 8.54 25.63
C LYS A 68 -20.50 7.97 24.35
N SER A 69 -21.43 8.70 23.73
CA SER A 69 -22.06 8.33 22.47
C SER A 69 -21.09 8.49 21.29
N CYS A 70 -20.31 9.57 21.28
CA CYS A 70 -19.45 9.95 20.17
C CYS A 70 -18.00 9.43 20.27
N ALA A 71 -17.62 8.75 21.35
CA ALA A 71 -16.26 8.24 21.57
C ALA A 71 -15.72 7.38 20.42
N PHE A 72 -16.58 6.59 19.78
CA PHE A 72 -16.20 5.63 18.73
C PHE A 72 -16.59 6.08 17.32
N ILE A 73 -17.17 7.28 17.17
CA ILE A 73 -17.54 7.80 15.85
C ILE A 73 -16.30 8.38 15.18
N ARG A 74 -16.03 7.89 13.96
CA ARG A 74 -14.99 8.41 13.09
C ARG A 74 -15.60 9.46 12.18
N CYS A 75 -15.11 10.69 12.30
CA CYS A 75 -15.54 11.77 11.42
C CYS A 75 -15.02 11.53 10.00
N PRO A 76 -15.84 11.84 8.97
CA PRO A 76 -15.38 11.92 7.59
C PRO A 76 -14.19 12.87 7.44
N SER A 77 -13.33 12.65 6.44
CA SER A 77 -12.13 13.48 6.17
C SER A 77 -12.41 14.96 5.90
N TYR A 78 -13.67 15.31 5.59
CA TYR A 78 -14.14 16.66 5.37
C TYR A 78 -14.81 17.31 6.59
N ALA A 79 -14.99 16.59 7.70
CA ALA A 79 -15.67 17.07 8.90
C ALA A 79 -14.67 17.44 10.00
N PHE A 80 -14.95 18.51 10.76
CA PHE A 80 -14.22 18.85 11.96
C PHE A 80 -14.75 18.02 13.14
N ARG A 81 -13.84 17.40 13.90
CA ARG A 81 -14.20 16.59 15.07
C ARG A 81 -14.16 17.43 16.34
N CYS A 82 -15.31 17.68 16.95
CA CYS A 82 -15.44 18.35 18.23
C CYS A 82 -14.70 17.58 19.35
N GLN A 83 -14.32 18.26 20.43
CA GLN A 83 -13.56 17.68 21.54
C GLN A 83 -14.32 16.53 22.22
N TYR A 84 -15.64 16.64 22.39
CA TYR A 84 -16.49 15.54 22.84
C TYR A 84 -16.73 14.43 21.80
N GLY A 85 -16.40 14.64 20.53
CA GLY A 85 -16.35 13.61 19.49
C GLY A 85 -17.39 13.71 18.37
N ALA A 86 -18.25 14.73 18.36
CA ALA A 86 -19.15 14.99 17.23
C ALA A 86 -18.42 15.47 15.98
N CYS A 87 -19.07 15.32 14.83
CA CYS A 87 -18.54 15.64 13.52
C CYS A 87 -19.36 16.76 12.90
N VAL A 88 -18.81 17.97 12.92
CA VAL A 88 -19.41 19.14 12.28
C VAL A 88 -18.71 19.43 10.95
N ASP A 89 -19.21 20.39 10.18
CA ASP A 89 -18.60 20.75 8.90
C ASP A 89 -17.13 21.16 9.09
N GLY A 90 -16.24 20.75 8.16
CA GLY A 90 -14.81 21.08 8.25
C GLY A 90 -14.51 22.58 8.15
N THR A 91 -15.47 23.39 7.71
CA THR A 91 -15.42 24.86 7.74
C THR A 91 -15.83 25.46 9.09
N ALA A 92 -16.28 24.65 10.05
CA ALA A 92 -16.63 25.10 11.40
C ALA A 92 -15.43 25.60 12.21
N LEU A 93 -14.21 25.19 11.87
CA LEU A 93 -13.02 25.59 12.62
C LEU A 93 -12.75 27.10 12.48
N CYS A 94 -12.86 27.82 13.59
CA CYS A 94 -12.53 29.24 13.70
C CYS A 94 -13.25 30.13 12.67
N ASN A 95 -14.51 29.82 12.38
CA ASN A 95 -15.35 30.59 11.46
C ASN A 95 -16.22 31.64 12.16
N GLY A 96 -16.16 31.71 13.50
CA GLY A 96 -16.90 32.65 14.34
C GLY A 96 -18.32 32.20 14.66
N ILE A 97 -18.71 30.98 14.28
CA ILE A 97 -20.03 30.39 14.49
C ILE A 97 -19.84 29.16 15.38
N ARG A 98 -20.79 28.92 16.29
CA ARG A 98 -20.76 27.78 17.21
C ARG A 98 -21.59 26.63 16.65
N GLU A 99 -20.90 25.63 16.14
CA GLU A 99 -21.40 24.40 15.56
C GLU A 99 -21.13 23.22 16.50
N CYS A 100 -20.02 23.23 17.26
CA CYS A 100 -19.79 22.24 18.31
C CYS A 100 -20.57 22.57 19.59
N ALA A 101 -21.24 21.58 20.17
CA ALA A 101 -21.96 21.73 21.45
C ALA A 101 -21.06 22.17 22.62
N ASP A 102 -19.76 21.86 22.56
CA ASP A 102 -18.75 22.25 23.55
C ASP A 102 -17.87 23.44 23.12
N HIS A 103 -18.16 24.07 21.98
CA HIS A 103 -17.42 25.17 21.35
C HIS A 103 -15.97 24.84 21.02
N SER A 104 -15.63 23.57 20.85
CA SER A 104 -14.28 23.18 20.47
C SER A 104 -13.87 23.65 19.06
N ASP A 105 -14.84 24.02 18.24
CA ASP A 105 -14.68 24.67 16.93
C ASP A 105 -14.27 26.15 17.03
N GLU A 106 -14.72 26.85 18.07
CA GLU A 106 -14.43 28.28 18.34
C GLU A 106 -13.50 28.48 19.54
N HIS A 107 -12.50 27.60 19.64
CA HIS A 107 -11.58 27.55 20.78
C HIS A 107 -10.80 28.86 21.00
N VAL A 108 -10.24 29.01 22.20
CA VAL A 108 -9.47 30.17 22.67
C VAL A 108 -8.23 30.47 21.79
N HIS A 109 -7.74 29.50 21.02
CA HIS A 109 -6.59 29.64 20.12
C HIS A 109 -6.97 30.05 18.68
N CYS A 110 -8.25 30.28 18.37
CA CYS A 110 -8.65 30.76 17.05
C CYS A 110 -8.13 32.19 16.79
N PRO A 111 -7.64 32.50 15.57
CA PRO A 111 -7.12 33.82 15.23
C PRO A 111 -8.17 34.91 15.47
N GLY A 112 -7.94 35.78 16.46
CA GLY A 112 -8.86 36.87 16.82
C GLY A 112 -9.61 36.71 18.14
N ASN A 113 -9.48 35.57 18.83
CA ASN A 113 -10.08 35.39 20.16
C ASN A 113 -9.09 35.82 21.26
N ASN A 114 -9.21 37.07 21.75
CA ASN A 114 -8.45 37.57 22.91
C ASN A 114 -9.03 37.02 24.23
N GLY A 115 -9.15 35.69 24.33
CA GLY A 115 -9.54 34.97 25.54
C GLY A 115 -8.29 34.60 26.33
N THR A 116 -7.97 35.39 27.35
CA THR A 116 -6.98 35.07 28.37
C THR A 116 -7.18 33.65 28.91
N LEU A 117 -6.24 32.72 28.72
CA LEU A 117 -5.76 31.69 29.68
C LEU A 117 -4.76 30.71 29.00
N ILE A 118 -3.59 31.18 28.56
CA ILE A 118 -2.35 30.44 28.86
C ILE A 118 -1.47 31.46 29.54
N ALA A 119 -1.33 31.29 30.84
CA ALA A 119 -0.40 32.06 31.62
C ALA A 119 1.00 31.71 31.10
N SER A 120 1.58 32.63 30.33
CA SER A 120 3.02 32.73 30.12
C SER A 120 3.64 33.03 31.49
N TYR A 121 3.79 31.99 32.31
CA TYR A 121 4.66 31.98 33.47
C TYR A 121 5.87 31.14 33.08
N GLY A 122 6.84 31.75 32.41
CA GLY A 122 8.09 31.07 32.09
C GLY A 122 8.84 31.74 30.96
N ASN A 123 10.10 32.08 31.20
CA ASN A 123 11.04 32.68 30.26
C ASN A 123 11.60 31.64 29.27
N CYS A 124 10.74 30.75 28.73
CA CYS A 124 11.13 29.67 27.82
C CYS A 124 11.11 30.16 26.35
N SER A 125 11.94 29.55 25.51
CA SER A 125 12.00 29.85 24.06
C SER A 125 10.72 29.42 23.33
N ASN A 126 10.49 29.94 22.12
CA ASN A 126 9.35 29.55 21.26
C ASN A 126 9.37 28.07 20.81
N THR A 127 10.42 27.33 21.13
CA THR A 127 10.62 25.90 20.82
C THR A 127 10.67 25.03 22.08
N GLU A 128 10.25 25.58 23.22
CA GLU A 128 10.29 24.91 24.52
C GLU A 128 8.93 25.03 25.20
N PHE A 129 8.52 23.98 25.89
CA PHE A 129 7.37 23.93 26.76
C PHE A 129 7.78 24.25 28.19
N SER A 130 7.04 25.17 28.85
CA SER A 130 7.26 25.51 30.24
C SER A 130 6.49 24.56 31.15
N CYS A 131 7.21 23.68 31.85
CA CYS A 131 6.63 22.86 32.91
C CYS A 131 6.07 23.75 34.03
N ARG A 132 5.05 23.27 34.73
CA ARG A 132 4.47 24.00 35.87
C ARG A 132 5.42 24.06 37.07
N SER A 133 6.38 23.14 37.18
CA SER A 133 7.51 23.19 38.13
C SER A 133 8.56 24.26 37.79
N GLY A 134 8.53 24.84 36.60
CA GLY A 134 9.34 25.99 36.19
C GLY A 134 10.53 25.68 35.28
N GLU A 135 10.79 24.43 34.96
CA GLU A 135 11.74 24.00 33.94
C GLU A 135 11.17 24.11 32.51
N CYS A 136 12.06 24.23 31.52
CA CYS A 136 11.69 24.25 30.11
C CYS A 136 12.15 22.93 29.47
N ILE A 137 11.25 22.24 28.78
CA ILE A 137 11.56 21.02 28.02
C ILE A 137 11.33 21.27 26.51
N PRO A 138 12.05 20.59 25.62
CA PRO A 138 11.76 20.57 24.18
C PRO A 138 10.31 20.21 23.86
N THR A 139 9.72 20.84 22.83
CA THR A 139 8.31 20.58 22.45
C THR A 139 8.04 19.15 21.99
N ASP A 140 9.06 18.41 21.55
CA ASP A 140 8.99 17.00 21.16
C ASP A 140 8.97 16.03 22.35
N GLN A 141 9.22 16.52 23.57
CA GLN A 141 9.09 15.80 24.84
C GLN A 141 7.74 16.07 25.54
N VAL A 142 6.79 16.67 24.83
CA VAL A 142 5.45 16.93 25.36
C VAL A 142 4.51 15.86 24.84
N CYS A 143 3.90 15.08 25.75
CA CYS A 143 2.95 14.04 25.41
C CYS A 143 3.56 12.91 24.56
N ASP A 144 4.81 12.54 24.85
CA ASP A 144 5.56 11.46 24.20
C ASP A 144 5.50 10.13 24.98
N GLY A 145 4.80 10.13 26.12
CA GLY A 145 4.62 8.97 26.99
C GLY A 145 5.62 8.91 28.15
N GLN A 146 6.63 9.78 28.19
CA GLN A 146 7.63 9.84 29.25
C GLN A 146 7.45 11.07 30.13
N GLN A 147 7.76 10.91 31.42
CA GLN A 147 7.72 12.04 32.34
C GLN A 147 9.05 12.80 32.29
N ASP A 148 9.09 13.89 31.52
CA ASP A 148 10.23 14.79 31.39
C ASP A 148 10.13 16.01 32.33
N CYS A 149 8.91 16.50 32.62
CA CYS A 149 8.69 17.48 33.68
C CYS A 149 8.82 16.84 35.08
N ALA A 150 9.44 17.55 36.02
CA ALA A 150 9.59 17.08 37.40
C ALA A 150 8.22 16.90 38.10
N ASP A 151 7.22 17.69 37.71
CA ASP A 151 5.83 17.59 38.16
C ASP A 151 4.90 16.79 37.23
N GLY A 152 5.42 16.30 36.10
CA GLY A 152 4.67 15.53 35.09
C GLY A 152 3.58 16.33 34.39
N SER A 153 3.75 17.66 34.28
CA SER A 153 2.80 18.57 33.63
C SER A 153 2.75 18.43 32.10
N ASP A 154 3.81 17.92 31.50
CA ASP A 154 3.96 17.47 30.12
C ASP A 154 3.07 16.26 29.76
N GLU A 155 2.83 15.36 30.70
CA GLU A 155 2.07 14.12 30.47
C GLU A 155 0.68 14.12 31.13
N THR A 156 0.00 15.27 31.09
CA THR A 156 -1.35 15.40 31.68
C THR A 156 -2.45 15.20 30.64
N GLN A 157 -3.54 14.52 31.02
CA GLN A 157 -4.75 14.37 30.18
C GLN A 157 -5.24 15.71 29.60
N GLN A 158 -5.17 16.78 30.40
CA GLN A 158 -5.63 18.11 30.01
C GLN A 158 -4.81 18.71 28.86
N LEU A 159 -3.52 18.37 28.81
CA LEU A 159 -2.59 18.79 27.76
C LEU A 159 -2.60 17.80 26.58
N CYS A 160 -2.44 16.51 26.85
CA CYS A 160 -2.25 15.46 25.84
C CYS A 160 -3.54 15.06 25.13
N SER A 161 -4.72 15.29 25.71
CA SER A 161 -5.97 15.11 24.98
C SER A 161 -6.08 16.00 23.74
N LEU A 162 -5.29 17.08 23.66
CA LEU A 162 -5.23 18.03 22.55
C LEU A 162 -4.07 17.75 21.58
N VAL A 163 -3.16 16.83 21.90
CA VAL A 163 -2.00 16.49 21.08
C VAL A 163 -2.40 15.51 19.98
N PHE A 164 -1.95 15.81 18.75
CA PHE A 164 -2.20 14.99 17.56
C PHE A 164 -1.07 13.99 17.35
N CYS A 165 -1.41 12.70 17.44
CA CYS A 165 -0.47 11.61 17.25
C CYS A 165 -0.24 11.33 15.75
N PRO A 166 1.01 11.29 15.26
CA PRO A 166 1.34 10.82 13.91
C PRO A 166 0.73 9.46 13.59
N SER A 167 0.45 9.17 12.31
CA SER A 167 -0.18 7.90 11.89
C SER A 167 0.59 6.62 12.24
N PHE A 168 1.89 6.74 12.52
CA PHE A 168 2.78 5.66 12.95
C PHE A 168 2.94 5.56 14.47
N SER A 169 2.22 6.38 15.24
CA SER A 169 2.26 6.41 16.70
C SER A 169 0.97 5.82 17.29
N PHE A 170 1.09 5.18 18.46
CA PHE A 170 -0.06 4.74 19.23
C PHE A 170 -0.49 5.86 20.18
N ARG A 171 -1.80 6.15 20.21
CA ARG A 171 -2.37 7.18 21.07
C ARG A 171 -2.85 6.55 22.38
N CYS A 172 -2.21 6.91 23.48
CA CYS A 172 -2.60 6.51 24.83
C CYS A 172 -4.02 7.01 25.17
N GLY A 173 -4.69 6.37 26.13
CA GLY A 173 -6.04 6.73 26.55
C GLY A 173 -6.15 8.18 27.02
N TYR A 174 -5.08 8.70 27.64
CA TYR A 174 -4.97 10.11 28.04
C TYR A 174 -4.51 11.10 26.97
N GLY A 175 -4.14 10.60 25.78
CA GLY A 175 -3.88 11.39 24.58
C GLY A 175 -2.42 11.53 24.15
N ALA A 176 -1.45 11.01 24.92
CA ALA A 176 -0.04 10.98 24.54
C ALA A 176 0.23 10.04 23.34
N CYS A 177 1.36 10.26 22.67
CA CYS A 177 1.73 9.63 21.41
C CYS A 177 3.04 8.87 21.55
N ILE A 178 2.94 7.55 21.65
CA ILE A 178 4.12 6.66 21.72
C ILE A 178 4.37 6.00 20.36
N GLY A 179 5.50 5.32 20.17
CA GLY A 179 5.77 4.59 18.93
C GLY A 179 4.66 3.58 18.59
N GLY A 180 4.24 3.45 17.33
CA GLY A 180 3.18 2.51 16.96
C GLY A 180 3.57 1.03 17.13
N TYR A 181 4.87 0.75 17.21
CA TYR A 181 5.43 -0.56 17.55
C TYR A 181 5.29 -0.89 19.03
N SER A 182 5.07 0.10 19.89
CA SER A 182 4.83 -0.07 21.34
C SER A 182 3.41 -0.52 21.67
N LYS A 183 2.55 -0.71 20.66
CA LYS A 183 1.20 -1.23 20.88
C LYS A 183 1.25 -2.75 21.03
N CYS A 184 0.82 -3.27 22.17
CA CYS A 184 0.76 -4.71 22.45
C CYS A 184 2.13 -5.41 22.30
N ASP A 185 3.22 -4.74 22.66
CA ASP A 185 4.58 -5.28 22.60
C ASP A 185 5.04 -5.90 23.94
N GLY A 186 4.21 -5.80 24.97
CA GLY A 186 4.44 -6.32 26.31
C GLY A 186 5.23 -5.38 27.22
N VAL A 187 5.45 -4.13 26.81
CA VAL A 187 6.06 -3.05 27.57
C VAL A 187 5.00 -1.96 27.79
N VAL A 188 4.95 -1.41 29.02
CA VAL A 188 4.06 -0.27 29.31
C VAL A 188 4.80 1.01 28.95
N ASP A 189 4.57 1.50 27.75
CA ASP A 189 5.09 2.74 27.19
C ASP A 189 4.10 3.90 27.37
N CYS A 190 2.79 3.64 27.45
CA CYS A 190 1.83 4.65 27.89
C CYS A 190 1.84 4.79 29.42
N ARG A 191 1.84 6.02 29.93
CA ARG A 191 1.68 6.30 31.37
C ARG A 191 0.44 5.65 32.00
N ASP A 192 -0.64 5.55 31.23
CA ASP A 192 -1.90 4.94 31.67
C ASP A 192 -2.03 3.45 31.30
N GLY A 193 -1.01 2.85 30.67
CA GLY A 193 -0.99 1.44 30.26
C GLY A 193 -1.97 1.07 29.15
N SER A 194 -2.52 2.06 28.43
CA SER A 194 -3.53 1.82 27.38
C SER A 194 -2.99 1.05 26.17
N ASP A 195 -1.68 1.07 25.97
CA ASP A 195 -0.96 0.35 24.93
C ASP A 195 -0.97 -1.18 25.14
N GLU A 196 -1.14 -1.61 26.38
CA GLU A 196 -1.19 -3.02 26.79
C GLU A 196 -2.59 -3.43 27.28
N ASP A 197 -3.63 -2.67 26.94
CA ASP A 197 -5.00 -2.94 27.37
C ASP A 197 -5.50 -4.30 26.86
N GLU A 198 -6.07 -5.10 27.75
CA GLU A 198 -6.49 -6.47 27.46
C GLU A 198 -7.60 -6.56 26.38
N LEU A 199 -8.46 -5.54 26.27
CA LEU A 199 -9.48 -5.45 25.22
C LEU A 199 -8.87 -5.03 23.87
N LEU A 200 -7.74 -4.34 23.88
CA LEU A 200 -6.98 -3.93 22.70
C LEU A 200 -6.09 -5.05 22.15
N CYS A 201 -5.47 -5.85 23.03
CA CYS A 201 -4.42 -6.82 22.70
C CYS A 201 -4.86 -8.30 22.76
N GLY A 202 -6.01 -8.61 23.35
CA GLY A 202 -6.72 -9.88 23.15
C GLY A 202 -6.14 -11.14 23.83
N LYS A 203 -5.18 -11.02 24.77
CA LYS A 203 -4.78 -11.99 25.83
C LYS A 203 -3.46 -11.56 26.51
N PRO A 204 -3.16 -12.04 27.74
CA PRO A 204 -2.00 -11.57 28.49
C PRO A 204 -0.69 -12.13 27.92
N PHE A 205 0.23 -11.23 27.54
CA PHE A 205 1.62 -11.57 27.28
C PHE A 205 2.41 -11.55 28.60
N PRO A 206 3.23 -12.58 28.90
CA PRO A 206 4.06 -12.59 30.09
C PRO A 206 5.17 -11.53 29.99
N SER A 207 5.19 -10.65 30.98
CA SER A 207 6.20 -9.61 31.20
C SER A 207 7.64 -10.14 31.11
N THR A 208 8.48 -9.32 30.47
CA THR A 208 9.87 -9.52 30.09
C THR A 208 10.83 -9.69 31.29
N THR A 209 11.91 -10.43 31.08
CA THR A 209 13.29 -9.94 31.35
C THR A 209 14.34 -10.95 30.82
N PRO A 210 15.16 -10.58 29.83
CA PRO A 210 16.46 -11.18 29.60
C PRO A 210 17.55 -10.42 30.36
N LYS A 211 18.29 -11.10 31.24
CA LYS A 211 19.54 -10.59 31.81
C LYS A 211 20.67 -10.65 30.77
N PRO A 212 21.56 -9.64 30.68
CA PRO A 212 22.70 -9.65 29.78
C PRO A 212 23.95 -10.30 30.40
N VAL A 213 24.91 -10.58 29.51
CA VAL A 213 26.36 -10.76 29.70
C VAL A 213 26.88 -12.21 29.89
N ALA A 214 27.64 -12.69 28.90
CA ALA A 214 29.10 -12.86 29.03
C ALA A 214 29.75 -13.27 27.69
N THR A 215 30.56 -12.35 27.16
CA THR A 215 31.54 -12.58 26.09
C THR A 215 32.73 -13.34 26.68
N VAL A 216 33.04 -14.53 26.15
CA VAL A 216 34.28 -15.25 26.49
C VAL A 216 35.22 -15.15 25.30
N THR A 217 36.26 -14.34 25.47
CA THR A 217 37.43 -14.28 24.59
C THR A 217 38.37 -15.43 24.94
N SER A 218 38.61 -16.35 24.02
CA SER A 218 39.69 -17.34 24.14
C SER A 218 40.76 -17.07 23.09
N THR A 219 41.82 -16.38 23.51
CA THR A 219 43.11 -16.28 22.82
C THR A 219 43.87 -17.60 22.98
N THR A 220 44.16 -18.28 21.87
CA THR A 220 45.10 -19.41 21.83
C THR A 220 46.36 -18.96 21.11
N THR A 221 47.39 -18.64 21.88
CA THR A 221 48.79 -18.54 21.43
C THR A 221 49.35 -19.93 21.23
N THR A 222 49.85 -20.22 20.03
CA THR A 222 50.72 -21.38 19.78
C THR A 222 52.05 -20.88 19.22
N SER A 223 53.10 -21.18 19.98
CA SER A 223 54.49 -20.83 19.77
C SER A 223 55.08 -21.45 18.49
N THR A 224 55.73 -20.61 17.71
CA THR A 224 56.65 -20.97 16.63
C THR A 224 57.92 -21.63 17.20
N THR A 225 58.29 -22.78 16.66
CA THR A 225 59.63 -23.36 16.84
C THR A 225 60.35 -23.28 15.51
N THR A 226 61.31 -22.37 15.41
CA THR A 226 62.11 -22.13 14.22
C THR A 226 63.25 -23.15 14.18
N MET A 227 63.21 -24.12 13.27
CA MET A 227 64.40 -24.83 12.82
C MET A 227 64.89 -24.22 11.50
N ALA A 228 66.20 -23.98 11.42
CA ALA A 228 66.89 -23.47 10.24
C ALA A 228 66.77 -24.47 9.06
N PRO A 229 66.66 -24.01 7.81
CA PRO A 229 66.47 -24.92 6.67
C PRO A 229 67.80 -25.59 6.30
N VAL A 230 67.74 -26.90 6.10
CA VAL A 230 68.80 -27.66 5.42
C VAL A 230 68.76 -27.27 3.95
N VAL A 231 69.84 -26.69 3.42
CA VAL A 231 69.98 -26.41 1.99
C VAL A 231 70.26 -27.72 1.27
N VAL A 232 69.21 -28.32 0.71
CA VAL A 232 69.33 -29.43 -0.23
C VAL A 232 69.71 -28.82 -1.58
N THR A 233 70.95 -28.99 -2.02
CA THR A 233 71.37 -28.59 -3.38
C THR A 233 70.97 -29.68 -4.36
N GLY A 234 70.04 -29.39 -5.25
CA GLY A 234 69.64 -30.29 -6.33
C GLY A 234 70.71 -30.46 -7.42
N PRO A 235 70.46 -31.31 -8.42
CA PRO A 235 71.33 -31.48 -9.59
C PRO A 235 71.70 -30.14 -10.28
N PRO A 236 72.87 -30.02 -10.94
CA PRO A 236 73.29 -28.79 -11.61
C PRO A 236 72.25 -28.32 -12.65
N GLY A 237 71.80 -27.07 -12.53
CA GLY A 237 70.81 -26.48 -13.43
C GLY A 237 69.35 -26.91 -13.18
N SER A 238 69.07 -27.69 -12.14
CA SER A 238 67.70 -28.06 -11.75
C SER A 238 66.99 -26.93 -11.00
N CYS A 239 65.67 -26.82 -11.18
CA CYS A 239 64.84 -25.82 -10.52
C CYS A 239 64.08 -26.46 -9.36
N GLN A 240 64.07 -25.77 -8.21
CA GLN A 240 63.31 -26.21 -7.05
C GLN A 240 61.83 -25.81 -7.20
N VAL A 241 60.92 -26.75 -6.97
CA VAL A 241 59.48 -26.50 -7.02
C VAL A 241 59.05 -25.66 -5.81
N PRO A 242 58.40 -24.50 -6.01
CA PRO A 242 57.91 -23.65 -4.93
C PRO A 242 56.74 -24.30 -4.17
N PRO A 243 56.31 -23.72 -3.03
CA PRO A 243 55.04 -24.10 -2.41
C PRO A 243 53.91 -24.10 -3.44
N THR A 244 53.05 -25.13 -3.39
CA THR A 244 51.95 -25.28 -4.35
C THR A 244 51.09 -24.02 -4.40
N PRO A 245 50.60 -23.61 -5.59
CA PRO A 245 49.73 -22.45 -5.71
C PRO A 245 48.46 -22.66 -4.86
N VAL A 246 48.03 -21.62 -4.16
CA VAL A 246 46.82 -21.67 -3.31
C VAL A 246 45.63 -22.08 -4.19
N ASN A 247 44.95 -23.17 -3.83
CA ASN A 247 43.85 -23.79 -4.60
C ASN A 247 44.22 -24.37 -5.98
N GLY A 248 45.47 -24.78 -6.17
CA GLY A 248 45.93 -25.53 -7.34
C GLY A 248 47.02 -26.56 -7.00
N ARG A 249 47.45 -27.31 -8.02
CA ARG A 249 48.51 -28.32 -7.94
C ARG A 249 49.46 -28.23 -9.14
N ILE A 250 50.69 -28.71 -8.97
CA ILE A 250 51.71 -28.73 -10.04
C ILE A 250 51.88 -30.20 -10.47
N VAL A 251 51.88 -30.48 -11.77
CA VAL A 251 52.00 -31.83 -12.37
C VAL A 251 53.04 -31.83 -13.48
N LEU A 252 53.63 -33.00 -13.78
CA LEU A 252 54.62 -33.18 -14.86
C LEU A 252 53.98 -33.35 -16.24
N ASP A 253 52.75 -33.84 -16.29
CA ASP A 253 52.02 -34.14 -17.51
C ASP A 253 50.57 -33.67 -17.38
N GLU A 254 50.08 -32.93 -18.38
CA GLU A 254 48.71 -32.44 -18.46
C GLU A 254 47.67 -33.57 -18.51
N ALA A 255 48.06 -34.76 -19.02
CA ALA A 255 47.20 -35.95 -19.08
C ALA A 255 47.16 -36.75 -17.77
N ALA A 256 48.17 -36.60 -16.90
CA ALA A 256 48.30 -37.32 -15.63
C ALA A 256 48.01 -36.41 -14.43
N GLN A 257 46.81 -35.82 -14.44
CA GLN A 257 46.37 -34.80 -13.47
C GLN A 257 46.34 -35.24 -12.00
N ASP A 258 46.51 -36.54 -11.70
CA ASP A 258 46.35 -37.13 -10.37
C ASP A 258 47.65 -37.31 -9.58
N VAL A 259 48.81 -36.97 -10.15
CA VAL A 259 50.12 -37.11 -9.48
C VAL A 259 50.75 -35.73 -9.25
N PRO A 260 50.44 -35.05 -8.13
CA PRO A 260 51.00 -33.74 -7.82
C PRO A 260 52.46 -33.84 -7.35
N ILE A 261 53.30 -32.93 -7.87
CA ILE A 261 54.69 -32.74 -7.45
C ILE A 261 54.72 -32.06 -6.07
N GLN A 262 55.57 -32.55 -5.16
CA GLN A 262 55.66 -32.01 -3.81
C GLN A 262 56.52 -30.74 -3.77
N PRO A 263 56.18 -29.74 -2.92
CA PRO A 263 57.05 -28.59 -2.70
C PRO A 263 58.46 -28.99 -2.28
N GLY A 264 59.48 -28.37 -2.88
CA GLY A 264 60.88 -28.64 -2.59
C GLY A 264 61.53 -29.74 -3.42
N GLU A 265 60.78 -30.43 -4.30
CA GLU A 265 61.33 -31.37 -5.29
C GLU A 265 62.08 -30.62 -6.41
N PHE A 266 63.03 -31.29 -7.08
CA PHE A 266 63.87 -30.69 -8.14
C PHE A 266 63.46 -31.17 -9.53
N ILE A 267 63.28 -30.24 -10.44
CA ILE A 267 62.98 -30.50 -11.85
C ILE A 267 64.25 -30.29 -12.66
N GLU A 268 64.62 -31.28 -13.47
CA GLU A 268 65.82 -31.21 -14.32
C GLU A 268 65.76 -30.04 -15.31
N ASN A 269 66.94 -29.55 -15.69
CA ASN A 269 67.08 -28.46 -16.65
C ASN A 269 66.37 -28.80 -17.97
N TYR A 270 65.72 -27.82 -18.59
CA TYR A 270 64.93 -27.93 -19.83
C TYR A 270 63.58 -28.67 -19.73
N ASN A 271 63.17 -29.15 -18.54
CA ASN A 271 61.84 -29.72 -18.35
C ASN A 271 60.79 -28.67 -18.00
N SER A 272 59.53 -28.98 -18.31
CA SER A 272 58.37 -28.16 -18.01
C SER A 272 57.47 -28.79 -16.96
N VAL A 273 56.84 -27.95 -16.14
CA VAL A 273 55.76 -28.32 -15.24
C VAL A 273 54.47 -27.63 -15.65
N PHE A 274 53.35 -28.25 -15.32
CA PHE A 274 52.01 -27.74 -15.57
C PHE A 274 51.32 -27.41 -14.25
N VAL A 275 50.61 -26.29 -14.18
CA VAL A 275 49.76 -25.96 -13.04
C VAL A 275 48.33 -26.31 -13.38
N VAL A 276 47.60 -26.94 -12.45
CA VAL A 276 46.19 -27.29 -12.58
C VAL A 276 45.43 -26.70 -11.40
N CYS A 277 44.45 -25.84 -11.67
CA CYS A 277 43.59 -25.27 -10.63
C CYS A 277 42.50 -26.27 -10.20
N ASN A 278 42.06 -26.16 -8.94
CA ASN A 278 40.95 -26.97 -8.43
C ASN A 278 39.61 -26.56 -9.07
N ASP A 279 38.59 -27.42 -8.95
CA ASP A 279 37.24 -27.10 -9.39
C ASP A 279 36.76 -25.75 -8.82
N LYS A 280 36.14 -24.92 -9.67
CA LYS A 280 35.69 -23.54 -9.35
C LYS A 280 36.81 -22.49 -9.23
N TYR A 281 37.99 -22.78 -9.76
CA TYR A 281 39.07 -21.81 -9.92
C TYR A 281 39.51 -21.75 -11.39
N THR A 282 39.94 -20.58 -11.84
CA THR A 282 40.54 -20.38 -13.15
C THR A 282 41.98 -19.88 -13.01
N MET A 283 42.79 -20.13 -14.02
CA MET A 283 44.19 -19.80 -14.01
C MET A 283 44.44 -18.39 -14.54
N LYS A 284 45.27 -17.63 -13.82
CA LYS A 284 45.83 -16.35 -14.28
C LYS A 284 47.33 -16.48 -14.46
N GLY A 285 47.76 -16.59 -15.72
CA GLY A 285 49.16 -16.76 -16.12
C GLY A 285 49.33 -17.87 -17.15
N ALA A 286 50.58 -18.26 -17.42
CA ALA A 286 50.88 -19.38 -18.29
C ALA A 286 50.73 -20.71 -17.54
N ALA A 287 50.02 -21.67 -18.13
CA ALA A 287 49.81 -23.00 -17.54
C ALA A 287 51.08 -23.84 -17.48
N THR A 288 52.01 -23.60 -18.40
CA THR A 288 53.27 -24.30 -18.53
C THR A 288 54.41 -23.39 -18.12
N ILE A 289 55.29 -23.90 -17.26
CA ILE A 289 56.46 -23.19 -16.75
C ILE A 289 57.67 -24.07 -17.02
N VAL A 290 58.72 -23.48 -17.59
CA VAL A 290 59.92 -24.20 -18.01
C VAL A 290 61.07 -23.86 -17.05
N CYS A 291 61.80 -24.88 -16.62
CA CYS A 291 63.04 -24.75 -15.87
C CYS A 291 64.21 -24.51 -16.84
N LEU A 292 64.96 -23.42 -16.63
CA LEU A 292 66.17 -23.12 -17.40
C LEU A 292 67.29 -22.66 -16.46
N ASP A 293 68.38 -23.42 -16.44
CA ASP A 293 69.63 -23.09 -15.75
C ASP A 293 69.45 -22.71 -14.26
N GLY A 294 68.55 -23.43 -13.58
CA GLY A 294 68.24 -23.23 -12.15
C GLY A 294 67.17 -22.16 -11.86
N GLU A 295 66.63 -21.49 -12.88
CA GLU A 295 65.56 -20.50 -12.74
C GLU A 295 64.29 -20.89 -13.52
N TRP A 296 63.13 -20.52 -12.99
CA TRP A 296 61.86 -20.67 -13.67
C TRP A 296 61.65 -19.50 -14.65
N LEU A 297 61.46 -19.80 -15.94
CA LEU A 297 61.37 -18.79 -17.00
C LEU A 297 60.18 -17.83 -16.86
N THR A 298 59.11 -18.27 -16.22
CA THR A 298 57.89 -17.47 -15.99
C THR A 298 57.45 -17.59 -14.54
N GLN A 299 56.72 -16.59 -14.06
CA GLN A 299 56.11 -16.66 -12.72
C GLN A 299 55.01 -17.71 -12.70
N PHE A 300 54.88 -18.41 -11.56
CA PHE A 300 53.81 -19.38 -11.36
C PHE A 300 52.44 -18.69 -11.42
N PRO A 301 51.47 -19.28 -12.14
CA PRO A 301 50.13 -18.72 -12.24
C PRO A 301 49.40 -18.84 -10.90
N VAL A 302 48.41 -17.97 -10.72
CA VAL A 302 47.53 -17.98 -9.54
C VAL A 302 46.18 -18.56 -9.94
N CYS A 303 45.61 -19.40 -9.07
CA CYS A 303 44.26 -19.93 -9.23
C CYS A 303 43.27 -18.97 -8.56
N GLU A 304 42.54 -18.19 -9.36
CA GLU A 304 41.54 -17.23 -8.91
C GLU A 304 40.15 -17.89 -8.87
N LYS A 305 39.37 -17.62 -7.82
CA LYS A 305 38.07 -18.24 -7.62
C LYS A 305 37.00 -17.61 -8.53
N TYR A 306 36.11 -18.43 -9.09
CA TYR A 306 34.89 -17.92 -9.75
C TYR A 306 33.99 -17.23 -8.73
N CYS A 307 33.36 -16.12 -9.12
CA CYS A 307 32.41 -15.47 -8.22
C CYS A 307 31.11 -16.26 -8.08
N SER A 308 30.67 -16.35 -6.82
CA SER A 308 29.40 -16.95 -6.45
C SER A 308 28.21 -16.14 -6.97
N GLU A 309 27.05 -16.78 -6.92
CA GLU A 309 25.81 -16.31 -7.50
C GLU A 309 25.38 -14.93 -6.97
N ILE A 310 25.34 -13.92 -7.83
CA ILE A 310 24.51 -12.74 -7.58
C ILE A 310 23.12 -13.01 -8.15
N PRO A 311 22.03 -12.67 -7.46
CA PRO A 311 20.69 -12.56 -8.03
C PRO A 311 20.58 -11.39 -9.05
N ILE A 312 21.41 -11.37 -10.08
CA ILE A 312 21.32 -10.41 -11.21
C ILE A 312 20.16 -10.74 -12.17
N ASN A 313 19.49 -11.88 -12.00
CA ASN A 313 18.32 -12.27 -12.76
C ASN A 313 17.05 -11.82 -12.03
N GLY A 314 16.89 -10.51 -11.88
CA GLY A 314 15.68 -9.89 -11.32
C GLY A 314 14.72 -9.44 -12.43
N ILE A 315 13.44 -9.24 -12.08
CA ILE A 315 12.43 -8.69 -13.00
C ILE A 315 12.61 -7.18 -13.24
N THR A 316 13.38 -6.50 -12.41
CA THR A 316 13.58 -5.04 -12.44
C THR A 316 14.88 -4.63 -13.14
N ILE A 317 15.88 -5.53 -13.18
CA ILE A 317 17.24 -5.26 -13.64
C ILE A 317 17.58 -5.98 -14.96
N GLU A 318 18.51 -5.39 -15.70
CA GLU A 318 19.10 -5.91 -16.93
C GLU A 318 20.64 -5.91 -16.80
N PRO A 319 21.27 -7.07 -16.54
CA PRO A 319 22.71 -7.13 -16.33
C PRO A 319 23.50 -7.20 -17.64
N PHE A 320 24.60 -6.45 -17.70
CA PHE A 320 25.57 -6.46 -18.79
C PHE A 320 26.91 -6.96 -18.26
N CYS A 321 27.31 -8.18 -18.64
CA CYS A 321 28.54 -8.81 -18.17
C CYS A 321 29.68 -8.66 -19.18
N GLU A 322 30.83 -8.20 -18.68
CA GLU A 322 32.05 -8.00 -19.44
C GLU A 322 33.21 -8.72 -18.77
N TYR A 323 33.94 -9.52 -19.55
CA TYR A 323 35.17 -10.18 -19.12
C TYR A 323 36.27 -9.89 -20.14
N GLN A 324 37.42 -9.37 -19.66
CA GLN A 324 38.56 -9.01 -20.53
C GLN A 324 38.17 -8.13 -21.74
N ARG A 325 37.33 -7.11 -21.53
CA ARG A 325 36.81 -6.22 -22.59
C ARG A 325 35.96 -6.89 -23.66
N ARG A 326 35.42 -8.07 -23.37
CA ARG A 326 34.46 -8.78 -24.22
C ARG A 326 33.16 -8.97 -23.47
N GLN A 327 32.06 -8.71 -24.16
CA GLN A 327 30.74 -9.00 -23.63
C GLN A 327 30.55 -10.51 -23.54
N ILE A 328 30.17 -11.00 -22.38
CA ILE A 328 29.86 -12.40 -22.12
C ILE A 328 28.41 -12.52 -21.66
N THR A 329 27.82 -13.70 -21.79
CA THR A 329 26.52 -13.96 -21.18
C THR A 329 26.67 -13.96 -19.67
N CYS A 330 25.74 -13.32 -18.96
CA CYS A 330 25.67 -13.34 -17.50
C CYS A 330 25.25 -14.71 -16.91
N LYS A 331 25.49 -15.81 -17.63
CA LYS A 331 25.23 -17.18 -17.17
C LYS A 331 26.32 -17.61 -16.21
N ARG A 332 25.91 -18.18 -15.08
CA ARG A 332 26.77 -18.57 -13.96
C ARG A 332 27.52 -19.88 -14.25
N PRO A 333 28.69 -20.12 -13.63
CA PRO A 333 29.48 -19.20 -12.79
C PRO A 333 30.28 -18.18 -13.61
N LEU A 334 30.55 -16.99 -13.05
CA LEU A 334 31.26 -15.91 -13.75
C LEU A 334 32.77 -15.90 -13.39
N PRO A 335 33.66 -15.69 -14.38
CA PRO A 335 35.10 -15.60 -14.14
C PRO A 335 35.50 -14.48 -13.14
N PRO A 336 36.64 -14.63 -12.45
CA PRO A 336 37.26 -13.54 -11.69
C PRO A 336 37.55 -12.34 -12.59
N THR A 337 37.52 -11.14 -12.03
CA THR A 337 37.66 -9.85 -12.73
C THR A 337 36.54 -9.49 -13.71
N THR A 338 35.50 -10.33 -13.83
CA THR A 338 34.28 -9.95 -14.57
C THR A 338 33.66 -8.69 -13.97
N LYS A 339 33.32 -7.74 -14.84
CA LYS A 339 32.56 -6.55 -14.51
C LYS A 339 31.12 -6.75 -14.93
N VAL A 340 30.19 -6.46 -14.04
CA VAL A 340 28.75 -6.54 -14.30
C VAL A 340 28.17 -5.15 -14.13
N ARG A 341 27.71 -4.56 -15.22
CA ARG A 341 26.98 -3.29 -15.20
C ARG A 341 25.49 -3.57 -15.10
N ILE A 342 24.82 -3.00 -14.11
CA ILE A 342 23.39 -3.19 -13.87
C ILE A 342 22.61 -2.05 -14.54
N GLY A 343 21.80 -2.39 -15.53
CA GLY A 343 20.78 -1.52 -16.09
C GLY A 343 19.41 -1.80 -15.50
N CYS A 344 18.45 -0.91 -15.77
CA CYS A 344 17.04 -1.09 -15.40
C CYS A 344 16.22 -1.49 -16.62
N ARG A 345 15.28 -2.43 -16.44
CA ARG A 345 14.35 -2.81 -17.51
C ARG A 345 13.36 -1.69 -17.81
N VAL A 346 12.69 -1.78 -18.96
CA VAL A 346 11.62 -0.85 -19.35
C VAL A 346 10.54 -0.78 -18.27
N GLY A 347 10.15 0.44 -17.88
CA GLY A 347 9.20 0.68 -16.80
C GLY A 347 9.85 0.81 -15.42
N TYR A 348 11.17 0.73 -15.33
CA TYR A 348 11.93 0.95 -14.11
C TYR A 348 13.01 2.03 -14.31
N GLN A 349 13.41 2.65 -13.21
CA GLN A 349 14.47 3.64 -13.12
C GLN A 349 15.45 3.28 -12.00
N LYS A 350 16.62 3.92 -12.02
CA LYS A 350 17.59 3.78 -10.94
C LYS A 350 17.06 4.48 -9.68
N PRO A 351 17.42 4.00 -8.49
CA PRO A 351 17.17 4.75 -7.25
C PRO A 351 17.72 6.17 -7.34
N ILE A 352 17.08 7.09 -6.62
CA ILE A 352 17.51 8.49 -6.53
C ILE A 352 18.86 8.60 -5.82
N ASP A 353 19.08 7.75 -4.81
CA ASP A 353 20.33 7.70 -4.07
C ASP A 353 21.49 7.16 -4.92
N PRO A 354 22.72 7.64 -4.71
CA PRO A 354 23.88 7.21 -5.48
C PRO A 354 24.16 5.71 -5.25
N VAL A 355 24.09 4.94 -6.33
CA VAL A 355 24.33 3.49 -6.33
C VAL A 355 25.52 3.11 -7.22
N ASN A 356 26.24 2.05 -6.83
CA ASN A 356 27.28 1.48 -7.66
C ASN A 356 26.66 0.70 -8.83
N GLU A 357 26.81 1.24 -10.04
CA GLU A 357 26.25 0.62 -11.24
C GLU A 357 27.03 -0.60 -11.73
N THR A 358 28.29 -0.70 -11.35
CA THR A 358 29.20 -1.74 -11.81
C THR A 358 29.72 -2.54 -10.63
N LEU A 359 29.55 -3.85 -10.70
CA LEU A 359 30.07 -4.81 -9.75
C LEU A 359 31.28 -5.50 -10.35
N THR A 360 32.35 -5.64 -9.59
CA THR A 360 33.56 -6.34 -10.00
C THR A 360 33.74 -7.61 -9.18
N CYS A 361 33.96 -8.71 -9.88
CA CYS A 361 34.30 -9.98 -9.24
C CYS A 361 35.75 -9.99 -8.77
N ASN A 362 35.96 -10.03 -7.45
CA ASN A 362 37.26 -10.07 -6.78
C ASN A 362 37.37 -11.34 -5.93
N ASP A 363 38.21 -12.28 -6.39
CA ASP A 363 38.54 -13.54 -5.70
C ASP A 363 37.31 -14.30 -5.13
N GLY A 364 36.31 -14.51 -6.00
CA GLY A 364 35.10 -15.23 -5.62
C GLY A 364 34.02 -14.41 -4.92
N THR A 365 34.28 -13.14 -4.61
CA THR A 365 33.32 -12.20 -3.98
C THR A 365 33.08 -10.97 -4.83
N TRP A 366 31.98 -10.26 -4.59
CA TRP A 366 31.64 -9.03 -5.30
C TRP A 366 31.96 -7.81 -4.45
N ASP A 367 32.49 -6.78 -5.07
CA ASP A 367 32.86 -5.51 -4.41
C ASP A 367 31.67 -4.68 -3.94
N SER A 368 30.48 -4.91 -4.51
CA SER A 368 29.24 -4.17 -4.24
C SER A 368 28.03 -5.10 -4.23
N SER A 369 26.93 -4.64 -3.64
CA SER A 369 25.62 -5.28 -3.73
C SER A 369 24.85 -4.81 -4.96
N VAL A 370 23.93 -5.65 -5.45
CA VAL A 370 23.01 -5.24 -6.52
C VAL A 370 21.95 -4.31 -5.97
N PHE A 371 21.80 -3.14 -6.59
CA PHE A 371 20.67 -2.25 -6.31
C PHE A 371 19.42 -2.73 -7.03
N ARG A 372 18.25 -2.44 -6.46
CA ARG A 372 16.96 -2.69 -7.09
C ARG A 372 16.57 -1.48 -7.93
N CYS A 373 16.14 -1.70 -9.18
CA CYS A 373 15.50 -0.64 -9.94
C CYS A 373 14.07 -0.41 -9.44
N GLU A 374 13.69 0.86 -9.31
CA GLU A 374 12.39 1.29 -8.82
C GLU A 374 11.42 1.44 -9.98
N PRO A 375 10.14 1.07 -9.82
CA PRO A 375 9.18 1.20 -10.90
C PRO A 375 8.84 2.67 -11.17
N VAL A 376 8.80 3.04 -12.45
CA VAL A 376 8.31 4.35 -12.89
C VAL A 376 6.78 4.33 -12.83
N CYS A 377 6.22 4.97 -11.81
CA CYS A 377 4.79 5.03 -11.59
C CYS A 377 4.14 6.24 -12.29
N GLY A 378 2.83 6.18 -12.52
CA GLY A 378 2.01 7.36 -12.84
C GLY A 378 2.27 8.02 -14.19
N THR A 379 3.14 7.49 -15.03
CA THR A 379 3.41 8.07 -16.36
C THR A 379 2.55 7.38 -17.43
N ALA A 380 1.78 8.15 -18.20
CA ALA A 380 1.20 7.69 -19.47
C ALA A 380 2.27 7.74 -20.58
N THR A 381 2.18 6.89 -21.61
CA THR A 381 3.15 6.98 -22.73
C THR A 381 2.72 8.02 -23.78
N PRO A 382 3.66 8.82 -24.33
CA PRO A 382 3.34 9.98 -25.17
C PRO A 382 2.71 9.70 -26.54
N ASP A 383 2.82 8.49 -27.11
CA ASP A 383 2.37 8.18 -28.49
C ASP A 383 0.84 8.12 -28.67
N ALA A 384 0.06 8.47 -27.65
CA ALA A 384 -1.38 8.57 -27.75
C ALA A 384 -1.78 9.96 -28.27
N GLU A 385 -1.76 10.14 -29.59
CA GLU A 385 -2.24 11.37 -30.23
C GLU A 385 -3.69 11.66 -29.80
N ALA A 386 -3.87 12.76 -29.07
CA ALA A 386 -5.12 13.14 -28.47
C ALA A 386 -5.96 13.98 -29.44
N TYR A 387 -7.13 13.48 -29.86
CA TYR A 387 -8.18 14.35 -30.45
C TYR A 387 -9.60 14.05 -29.91
N ILE A 388 -10.18 15.11 -29.32
CA ILE A 388 -11.60 15.55 -29.28
C ILE A 388 -12.62 14.78 -28.38
N ILE A 389 -13.62 15.54 -27.90
CA ILE A 389 -14.46 15.47 -26.68
C ILE A 389 -15.52 14.33 -26.67
N GLY A 390 -15.71 13.69 -25.50
CA GLY A 390 -16.83 12.78 -25.18
C GLY A 390 -16.51 11.29 -25.38
N GLY A 391 -15.92 10.64 -24.38
CA GLY A 391 -15.72 9.18 -24.33
C GLY A 391 -14.90 8.59 -25.48
N ARG A 392 -13.63 9.00 -25.61
CA ARG A 392 -12.71 8.54 -26.67
C ARG A 392 -12.36 7.03 -26.55
N ASN A 393 -12.05 6.40 -27.67
CA ASN A 393 -11.31 5.13 -27.71
C ASN A 393 -9.86 5.37 -27.26
N VAL A 394 -9.48 4.75 -26.15
CA VAL A 394 -8.23 5.06 -25.46
C VAL A 394 -7.16 4.07 -25.86
N SER A 395 -5.94 4.53 -26.11
CA SER A 395 -4.82 3.61 -26.11
C SER A 395 -4.61 3.12 -24.68
N ILE A 396 -4.49 1.81 -24.45
CA ILE A 396 -4.19 1.25 -23.11
C ILE A 396 -2.96 1.92 -22.46
N ALA A 397 -2.11 2.51 -23.29
CA ALA A 397 -0.93 3.27 -22.91
C ALA A 397 -1.21 4.65 -22.25
N GLU A 398 -2.44 5.17 -22.33
CA GLU A 398 -2.90 6.37 -21.59
C GLU A 398 -3.29 6.05 -20.14
N VAL A 399 -3.62 4.79 -19.84
CA VAL A 399 -3.98 4.28 -18.52
C VAL A 399 -3.31 2.94 -18.23
N PRO A 400 -1.96 2.88 -18.27
CA PRO A 400 -1.19 1.64 -18.20
C PRO A 400 -1.30 0.91 -16.85
N TRP A 401 -1.87 1.57 -15.83
CA TRP A 401 -2.16 1.01 -14.51
C TRP A 401 -3.51 0.31 -14.43
N HIS A 402 -4.35 0.37 -15.47
CA HIS A 402 -5.65 -0.29 -15.45
C HIS A 402 -5.49 -1.83 -15.46
N MET A 403 -6.22 -2.49 -14.56
CA MET A 403 -6.27 -3.94 -14.42
C MET A 403 -7.71 -4.41 -14.60
N ALA A 404 -7.94 -5.42 -15.43
CA ALA A 404 -9.25 -6.02 -15.61
C ALA A 404 -9.43 -7.23 -14.68
N ILE A 405 -10.55 -7.30 -13.97
CA ILE A 405 -10.91 -8.41 -13.10
C ILE A 405 -12.03 -9.19 -13.77
N TYR A 406 -11.77 -10.47 -14.05
CA TYR A 406 -12.74 -11.41 -14.62
C TYR A 406 -13.22 -12.38 -13.56
N LYS A 407 -14.47 -12.79 -13.70
CA LYS A 407 -15.13 -13.77 -12.85
C LYS A 407 -15.74 -14.86 -13.72
N ASN A 408 -15.57 -16.11 -13.29
CA ASN A 408 -16.21 -17.27 -13.90
C ASN A 408 -16.91 -18.04 -12.79
N LEU A 409 -18.20 -18.31 -12.93
CA LEU A 409 -19.00 -19.07 -11.93
C LEU A 409 -19.16 -20.55 -12.30
N ASN A 410 -18.67 -20.96 -13.47
CA ASN A 410 -18.69 -22.34 -13.93
C ASN A 410 -17.41 -23.06 -13.50
N GLU A 411 -17.50 -23.86 -12.44
CA GLU A 411 -16.35 -24.60 -11.89
C GLU A 411 -15.65 -25.50 -12.91
N ALA A 412 -16.39 -26.05 -13.88
CA ALA A 412 -15.84 -26.95 -14.88
C ALA A 412 -14.88 -26.27 -15.86
N SER A 413 -14.95 -24.94 -16.03
CA SER A 413 -14.15 -24.17 -16.99
C SER A 413 -13.12 -23.24 -16.36
N LEU A 414 -12.88 -23.34 -15.05
CA LEU A 414 -11.93 -22.47 -14.32
C LEU A 414 -10.47 -22.64 -14.76
N THR A 415 -10.11 -23.79 -15.34
CA THR A 415 -8.76 -24.04 -15.86
C THR A 415 -8.60 -23.56 -17.31
N ASP A 416 -9.68 -23.42 -18.06
CA ASP A 416 -9.67 -22.93 -19.43
C ASP A 416 -9.85 -21.41 -19.46
N VAL A 417 -8.73 -20.69 -19.54
CA VAL A 417 -8.68 -19.22 -19.61
C VAL A 417 -9.29 -18.68 -20.91
N ARG A 418 -9.51 -19.53 -21.93
CA ARG A 418 -10.17 -19.14 -23.18
C ARG A 418 -11.68 -19.35 -23.15
N SER A 419 -12.22 -19.95 -22.08
CA SER A 419 -13.65 -20.14 -21.92
C SER A 419 -14.39 -18.81 -21.98
N VAL A 420 -15.53 -18.81 -22.66
CA VAL A 420 -16.46 -17.67 -22.72
C VAL A 420 -17.17 -17.43 -21.37
N ASP A 421 -17.06 -18.36 -20.43
CA ASP A 421 -17.61 -18.23 -19.07
C ASP A 421 -16.85 -17.18 -18.24
N TRP A 422 -15.65 -16.79 -18.65
CA TRP A 422 -14.92 -15.68 -18.05
C TRP A 422 -15.53 -14.34 -18.46
N GLN A 423 -16.31 -13.77 -17.57
CA GLN A 423 -16.96 -12.48 -17.78
C GLN A 423 -16.24 -11.38 -17.02
N TYR A 424 -16.15 -10.21 -17.63
CA TYR A 424 -15.61 -9.03 -16.98
C TYR A 424 -16.51 -8.66 -15.78
N ALA A 425 -15.89 -8.44 -14.62
CA ALA A 425 -16.58 -8.14 -13.37
C ALA A 425 -16.30 -6.70 -12.90
N CYS A 426 -15.03 -6.33 -12.80
CA CYS A 426 -14.59 -5.05 -12.24
C CYS A 426 -13.28 -4.58 -12.85
N GLY A 427 -13.00 -3.29 -12.67
CA GLY A 427 -11.68 -2.71 -12.85
C GLY A 427 -10.82 -2.83 -11.59
N GLY A 428 -9.55 -2.53 -11.74
CA GLY A 428 -8.56 -2.44 -10.68
C GLY A 428 -7.42 -1.54 -11.11
N THR A 429 -6.53 -1.23 -10.18
CA THR A 429 -5.38 -0.36 -10.42
C THR A 429 -4.11 -0.98 -9.89
N ILE A 430 -3.08 -1.07 -10.74
CA ILE A 430 -1.78 -1.63 -10.39
C ILE A 430 -1.04 -0.68 -9.46
N LEU A 431 -0.64 -1.16 -8.28
CA LEU A 431 0.15 -0.40 -7.31
C LEU A 431 1.63 -0.78 -7.37
N THR A 432 1.92 -2.08 -7.44
CA THR A 432 3.29 -2.62 -7.49
C THR A 432 3.34 -3.80 -8.46
N GLU A 433 4.48 -4.47 -8.56
CA GLU A 433 4.64 -5.69 -9.36
C GLU A 433 3.75 -6.84 -8.87
N ARG A 434 3.15 -6.75 -7.68
CA ARG A 434 2.34 -7.83 -7.11
C ARG A 434 1.01 -7.39 -6.53
N LEU A 435 0.81 -6.09 -6.31
CA LEU A 435 -0.37 -5.55 -5.65
C LEU A 435 -1.25 -4.77 -6.63
N VAL A 436 -2.55 -5.05 -6.56
CA VAL A 436 -3.61 -4.34 -7.29
C VAL A 436 -4.64 -3.88 -6.28
N VAL A 437 -5.06 -2.62 -6.35
CA VAL A 437 -6.18 -2.10 -5.55
C VAL A 437 -7.46 -2.06 -6.38
N THR A 438 -8.58 -2.39 -5.74
CA THR A 438 -9.92 -2.40 -6.33
C THR A 438 -10.97 -2.27 -5.22
N ALA A 439 -12.26 -2.38 -5.55
CA ALA A 439 -13.35 -2.33 -4.59
C ALA A 439 -13.58 -3.71 -3.95
N ALA A 440 -13.97 -3.75 -2.68
CA ALA A 440 -14.24 -4.99 -1.97
C ALA A 440 -15.49 -5.70 -2.50
N HIS A 441 -16.51 -4.93 -2.90
CA HIS A 441 -17.77 -5.48 -3.44
C HIS A 441 -17.56 -6.34 -4.69
N CYS A 442 -16.47 -6.11 -5.44
CA CYS A 442 -16.12 -6.89 -6.63
C CYS A 442 -15.91 -8.38 -6.35
N PHE A 443 -15.58 -8.74 -5.10
CA PHE A 443 -15.35 -10.11 -4.65
C PHE A 443 -16.43 -10.62 -3.70
N TRP A 444 -17.47 -9.83 -3.42
CA TRP A 444 -18.51 -10.14 -2.45
C TRP A 444 -19.68 -10.94 -3.07
N ALA A 445 -20.22 -11.90 -2.31
CA ALA A 445 -21.39 -12.74 -2.58
C ALA A 445 -22.49 -12.46 -1.56
N THR A 446 -23.61 -13.19 -1.57
CA THR A 446 -24.73 -12.90 -0.65
C THR A 446 -24.39 -13.02 0.85
N GLU A 447 -23.45 -13.90 1.22
CA GLU A 447 -23.11 -14.21 2.62
C GLU A 447 -21.61 -14.03 2.94
N GLY A 448 -20.81 -13.44 2.04
CA GLY A 448 -19.38 -13.23 2.23
C GLY A 448 -18.58 -13.22 0.93
N PHE A 449 -17.26 -13.31 1.00
CA PHE A 449 -16.39 -13.28 -0.18
C PHE A 449 -16.45 -14.58 -1.01
N PHE A 450 -16.41 -14.45 -2.32
CA PHE A 450 -16.21 -15.57 -3.25
C PHE A 450 -14.80 -16.17 -3.07
N ASP A 451 -14.67 -17.46 -3.36
CA ASP A 451 -13.35 -18.09 -3.45
C ASP A 451 -12.52 -17.44 -4.58
N LYS A 452 -11.28 -17.07 -4.26
CA LYS A 452 -10.35 -16.40 -5.17
C LYS A 452 -10.11 -17.16 -6.49
N ARG A 453 -10.33 -18.48 -6.53
CA ARG A 453 -10.20 -19.32 -7.74
C ARG A 453 -11.16 -18.93 -8.87
N PHE A 454 -12.30 -18.35 -8.53
CA PHE A 454 -13.31 -17.87 -9.48
C PHE A 454 -12.89 -16.60 -10.23
N PHE A 455 -11.71 -16.03 -9.92
CA PHE A 455 -11.26 -14.77 -10.50
C PHE A 455 -9.93 -14.89 -11.25
N ARG A 456 -9.76 -14.03 -12.26
CA ARG A 456 -8.48 -13.80 -12.95
C ARG A 456 -8.27 -12.30 -13.13
N LEU A 457 -7.04 -11.85 -12.96
CA LEU A 457 -6.66 -10.45 -13.19
C LEU A 457 -5.85 -10.35 -14.47
N VAL A 458 -6.12 -9.34 -15.28
CA VAL A 458 -5.47 -9.18 -16.60
C VAL A 458 -5.00 -7.75 -16.82
N ALA A 459 -3.69 -7.59 -17.01
CA ALA A 459 -3.06 -6.32 -17.34
C ALA A 459 -2.87 -6.16 -18.86
N GLY A 460 -2.97 -4.92 -19.34
CA GLY A 460 -2.70 -4.57 -20.74
C GLY A 460 -3.83 -4.88 -21.72
N LYS A 461 -5.07 -5.02 -21.24
CA LYS A 461 -6.24 -5.24 -22.09
C LYS A 461 -6.87 -3.95 -22.58
N TYR A 462 -7.26 -3.92 -23.86
CA TYR A 462 -8.06 -2.85 -24.46
C TYR A 462 -9.49 -3.33 -24.74
N ARG A 463 -9.66 -4.57 -25.19
CA ARG A 463 -10.97 -5.19 -25.42
C ARG A 463 -11.46 -5.88 -24.16
N ARG A 464 -12.77 -5.76 -23.91
CA ARG A 464 -13.41 -6.27 -22.70
C ARG A 464 -13.41 -7.79 -22.63
N GLU A 465 -13.60 -8.50 -23.74
CA GLU A 465 -13.67 -9.97 -23.72
C GLU A 465 -12.29 -10.60 -23.40
N LEU A 466 -12.25 -11.56 -22.48
CA LEU A 466 -10.98 -12.18 -22.06
C LEU A 466 -10.25 -12.85 -23.23
N SER A 467 -11.00 -13.51 -24.11
CA SER A 467 -10.52 -14.25 -25.28
C SER A 467 -10.19 -13.36 -26.49
N ALA A 468 -10.43 -12.05 -26.41
CA ALA A 468 -10.14 -11.14 -27.50
C ALA A 468 -8.63 -11.08 -27.79
N ILE A 469 -8.28 -11.08 -29.08
CA ILE A 469 -6.91 -10.91 -29.54
C ILE A 469 -6.54 -9.43 -29.43
N GLU A 470 -5.44 -9.16 -28.74
CA GLU A 470 -4.86 -7.83 -28.55
C GLU A 470 -3.63 -7.62 -29.43
N ALA A 471 -3.34 -6.35 -29.74
CA ALA A 471 -2.15 -5.99 -30.50
C ALA A 471 -0.85 -6.19 -29.69
N GLN A 472 -0.93 -6.00 -28.37
CA GLN A 472 0.18 -6.19 -27.43
C GLN A 472 -0.11 -7.37 -26.51
N PRO A 473 0.92 -8.12 -26.06
CA PRO A 473 0.70 -9.27 -25.19
C PRO A 473 0.18 -8.84 -23.82
N VAL A 474 -0.94 -9.43 -23.42
CA VAL A 474 -1.55 -9.26 -22.09
C VAL A 474 -0.86 -10.16 -21.06
N GLN A 475 -0.96 -9.80 -19.79
CA GLN A 475 -0.48 -10.63 -18.67
C GLN A 475 -1.67 -11.05 -17.81
N ILE A 476 -1.84 -12.35 -17.59
CA ILE A 476 -2.97 -12.95 -16.86
C ILE A 476 -2.45 -13.54 -15.56
N PHE A 477 -3.10 -13.22 -14.45
CA PHE A 477 -2.67 -13.56 -13.11
C PHE A 477 -3.76 -14.27 -12.32
N GLN A 478 -3.33 -15.15 -11.41
CA GLN A 478 -4.15 -15.71 -10.35
C GLN A 478 -4.02 -14.86 -9.08
N ILE A 479 -5.02 -14.98 -8.22
CA ILE A 479 -5.03 -14.32 -6.92
C ILE A 479 -4.34 -15.22 -5.89
N HIS A 480 -3.30 -14.69 -5.24
CA HIS A 480 -2.71 -15.29 -4.06
C HIS A 480 -3.57 -15.02 -2.83
N GLU A 481 -3.96 -13.77 -2.60
CA GLU A 481 -4.74 -13.33 -1.44
C GLU A 481 -5.53 -12.06 -1.74
N ILE A 482 -6.65 -11.88 -1.04
CA ILE A 482 -7.46 -10.66 -1.10
C ILE A 482 -7.47 -10.08 0.31
N LEU A 483 -6.83 -8.93 0.48
CA LEU A 483 -6.81 -8.18 1.72
C LEU A 483 -7.95 -7.18 1.69
N HIS A 484 -8.81 -7.19 2.70
CA HIS A 484 -9.95 -6.30 2.81
C HIS A 484 -10.21 -5.95 4.28
N GLN A 485 -11.06 -4.94 4.52
CA GLN A 485 -11.47 -4.59 5.87
C GLN A 485 -12.41 -5.67 6.44
N PRO A 486 -12.17 -6.23 7.64
CA PRO A 486 -13.05 -7.27 8.21
C PRO A 486 -14.48 -6.79 8.49
N GLN A 487 -14.65 -5.48 8.70
CA GLN A 487 -15.93 -4.83 8.98
C GLN A 487 -16.71 -4.49 7.70
N TYR A 488 -16.11 -4.70 6.52
CA TYR A 488 -16.77 -4.43 5.25
C TYR A 488 -18.04 -5.27 5.14
N GLN A 489 -19.13 -4.58 4.82
CA GLN A 489 -20.43 -5.17 4.53
C GLN A 489 -20.93 -4.47 3.28
N ASP A 490 -21.35 -5.25 2.28
CA ASP A 490 -21.73 -4.82 0.93
C ASP A 490 -22.92 -3.83 0.92
N PHE A 491 -24.03 -4.16 0.27
CA PHE A 491 -25.17 -3.24 0.23
C PHE A 491 -25.74 -2.95 1.64
N SER A 492 -25.68 -3.92 2.57
CA SER A 492 -26.18 -3.77 3.95
C SER A 492 -25.37 -2.80 4.79
N GLY A 493 -24.07 -2.64 4.49
CA GLY A 493 -23.17 -1.68 5.14
C GLY A 493 -22.98 -0.40 4.34
N TYR A 494 -23.83 -0.15 3.34
CA TYR A 494 -23.77 1.02 2.47
C TYR A 494 -22.45 1.18 1.71
N TYR A 495 -21.76 0.08 1.39
CA TYR A 495 -20.42 0.12 0.81
C TYR A 495 -19.39 0.92 1.64
N ASN A 496 -19.60 1.05 2.95
CA ASN A 496 -18.57 1.58 3.83
C ASN A 496 -17.35 0.65 3.81
N LEU A 497 -16.13 1.20 3.78
CA LEU A 497 -14.89 0.42 3.73
C LEU A 497 -14.73 -0.42 2.44
N ASP A 498 -15.31 0.03 1.34
CA ASP A 498 -15.31 -0.67 0.04
C ASP A 498 -13.98 -0.52 -0.70
N ILE A 499 -12.95 -1.20 -0.18
CA ILE A 499 -11.61 -1.29 -0.76
C ILE A 499 -11.02 -2.67 -0.49
N ALA A 500 -10.32 -3.21 -1.50
CA ALA A 500 -9.58 -4.45 -1.41
C ALA A 500 -8.22 -4.32 -2.11
N ILE A 501 -7.21 -4.97 -1.54
CA ILE A 501 -5.88 -5.12 -2.14
C ILE A 501 -5.74 -6.59 -2.53
N VAL A 502 -5.55 -6.82 -3.82
CA VAL A 502 -5.34 -8.14 -4.39
C VAL A 502 -3.85 -8.38 -4.52
N VAL A 503 -3.39 -9.46 -3.88
CA VAL A 503 -2.03 -9.96 -4.00
C VAL A 503 -1.99 -11.00 -5.11
N LEU A 504 -1.14 -10.81 -6.11
CA LEU A 504 -0.98 -11.73 -7.24
C LEU A 504 -0.09 -12.93 -6.87
N THR A 505 -0.30 -14.07 -7.52
CA THR A 505 0.58 -15.24 -7.39
C THR A 505 1.96 -15.00 -8.01
N ASP A 506 1.97 -14.33 -9.16
CA ASP A 506 3.15 -14.03 -9.96
C ASP A 506 3.35 -12.51 -10.10
N PHE A 507 4.51 -12.11 -10.61
CA PHE A 507 4.88 -10.70 -10.74
C PHE A 507 4.49 -10.12 -12.10
N ILE A 508 3.99 -8.89 -12.08
CA ILE A 508 3.74 -8.06 -13.24
C ILE A 508 5.09 -7.63 -13.82
N SER A 509 5.32 -7.96 -15.08
CA SER A 509 6.45 -7.42 -15.83
C SER A 509 6.06 -6.09 -16.45
N PHE A 510 6.55 -4.98 -15.91
CA PHE A 510 6.25 -3.66 -16.47
C PHE A 510 6.78 -3.49 -17.90
N ARG A 511 6.02 -2.71 -18.68
CA ARG A 511 6.24 -2.41 -20.09
C ARG A 511 5.88 -0.94 -20.36
N THR A 512 5.91 -0.52 -21.62
CA THR A 512 5.43 0.81 -21.99
C THR A 512 3.92 0.98 -21.72
N TYR A 513 3.14 -0.08 -21.92
CA TYR A 513 1.67 -0.06 -21.80
C TYR A 513 1.13 -0.76 -20.53
N ILE A 514 2.01 -1.20 -19.61
CA ILE A 514 1.66 -1.78 -18.31
C ILE A 514 2.61 -1.18 -17.27
N ARG A 515 2.10 -0.32 -16.39
CA ARG A 515 2.87 0.42 -15.38
C ARG A 515 2.03 0.63 -14.12
N PRO A 516 2.64 0.80 -12.93
CA PRO A 516 1.88 1.13 -11.74
C PRO A 516 1.42 2.59 -11.73
N ILE A 517 0.38 2.90 -10.96
CA ILE A 517 0.01 4.27 -10.60
C ILE A 517 0.86 4.75 -9.42
N CYS A 518 1.11 6.06 -9.31
CA CYS A 518 1.75 6.59 -8.11
C CYS A 518 0.78 6.65 -6.92
N LEU A 519 1.33 6.53 -5.71
CA LEU A 519 0.62 6.73 -4.46
C LEU A 519 1.24 7.90 -3.72
N GLU A 520 0.40 8.67 -3.05
CA GLU A 520 0.85 9.78 -2.21
C GLU A 520 1.21 9.25 -0.83
N ARG A 521 2.50 8.99 -0.60
CA ARG A 521 3.00 8.28 0.59
C ARG A 521 3.30 9.20 1.78
N ASN A 522 3.52 10.49 1.54
CA ASN A 522 4.08 11.44 2.50
C ASN A 522 3.11 12.57 2.88
N LEU A 523 1.82 12.26 3.04
CA LEU A 523 0.82 13.24 3.48
C LEU A 523 0.96 13.51 4.97
N ARG A 524 1.52 14.67 5.33
CA ARG A 524 1.86 15.03 6.71
C ARG A 524 0.70 15.73 7.43
N THR A 525 -0.21 16.35 6.69
CA THR A 525 -1.36 17.10 7.23
C THR A 525 -2.69 16.62 6.65
N GLU A 526 -3.78 16.71 7.43
CA GLU A 526 -5.14 16.43 6.94
C GLU A 526 -5.54 17.34 5.76
N SER A 527 -5.03 18.58 5.72
CA SER A 527 -5.22 19.49 4.59
C SER A 527 -4.59 19.01 3.29
N GLU A 528 -3.49 18.25 3.34
CA GLU A 528 -2.84 17.69 2.14
C GLU A 528 -3.52 16.41 1.65
N LYS A 529 -4.20 15.68 2.54
CA LYS A 529 -5.03 14.52 2.18
C LYS A 529 -6.29 14.93 1.41
N ARG A 530 -6.84 16.12 1.70
CA ARG A 530 -8.09 16.60 1.14
C ARG A 530 -8.02 16.80 -0.37
N ILE A 531 -8.84 16.05 -1.07
CA ILE A 531 -9.12 16.26 -2.50
C ILE A 531 -9.86 17.59 -2.64
N LYS A 532 -9.23 18.55 -3.33
CA LYS A 532 -9.85 19.85 -3.61
C LYS A 532 -11.02 19.68 -4.57
N PRO A 533 -12.20 20.28 -4.31
CA PRO A 533 -13.28 20.32 -5.28
C PRO A 533 -12.81 20.88 -6.62
N ASN A 534 -13.44 20.43 -7.71
CA ASN A 534 -13.09 20.80 -9.09
C ASN A 534 -11.69 20.33 -9.54
N SER A 535 -11.08 19.36 -8.85
CA SER A 535 -9.93 18.62 -9.36
C SER A 535 -10.39 17.58 -10.37
N PHE A 536 -9.89 17.64 -11.60
CA PHE A 536 -10.23 16.72 -12.68
C PHE A 536 -9.42 15.43 -12.58
N GLY A 537 -10.10 14.30 -12.45
CA GLY A 537 -9.47 12.99 -12.40
C GLY A 537 -9.92 12.06 -13.52
N ARG A 538 -9.00 11.17 -13.87
CA ARG A 538 -9.17 10.13 -14.88
C ARG A 538 -9.73 8.87 -14.28
N VAL A 539 -10.74 8.30 -14.94
CA VAL A 539 -11.25 6.96 -14.65
C VAL A 539 -11.33 6.17 -15.94
N ALA A 540 -10.87 4.93 -15.91
CA ALA A 540 -10.95 4.02 -17.05
C ALA A 540 -11.76 2.77 -16.72
N GLY A 541 -12.51 2.30 -17.71
CA GLY A 541 -13.29 1.07 -17.60
C GLY A 541 -14.09 0.76 -18.86
N TRP A 542 -14.80 -0.36 -18.81
CA TRP A 542 -15.69 -0.84 -19.88
C TRP A 542 -17.17 -0.66 -19.51
N GLY A 543 -17.48 0.26 -18.59
CA GLY A 543 -18.82 0.57 -18.16
C GLY A 543 -19.75 1.02 -19.28
N PHE A 544 -21.04 1.18 -18.95
CA PHE A 544 -22.03 1.61 -19.93
C PHE A 544 -21.71 3.01 -20.48
N THR A 545 -21.73 3.14 -21.81
CA THR A 545 -21.51 4.43 -22.49
C THR A 545 -22.78 5.27 -22.60
N THR A 546 -23.94 4.71 -22.26
CA THR A 546 -25.24 5.40 -22.21
C THR A 546 -26.10 4.81 -21.10
N SER A 547 -27.05 5.58 -20.54
CA SER A 547 -27.91 5.19 -19.42
C SER A 547 -28.85 3.99 -19.68
N THR A 548 -28.95 3.54 -20.94
CA THR A 548 -29.72 2.36 -21.39
C THR A 548 -28.91 1.47 -22.34
N GLY A 549 -27.58 1.61 -22.38
CA GLY A 549 -26.70 0.97 -23.36
C GLY A 549 -26.32 -0.46 -23.04
N ASN A 550 -25.39 -1.02 -23.82
CA ASN A 550 -24.60 -2.20 -23.45
C ASN A 550 -23.24 -1.73 -22.90
N LEU A 551 -22.57 -2.59 -22.12
CA LEU A 551 -21.18 -2.39 -21.72
C LEU A 551 -20.28 -2.18 -22.96
N SER A 552 -19.28 -1.32 -22.84
CA SER A 552 -18.37 -1.04 -23.95
C SER A 552 -17.50 -2.26 -24.27
N SER A 553 -17.33 -2.57 -25.56
CA SER A 553 -16.39 -3.63 -25.99
C SER A 553 -14.93 -3.16 -25.94
N ALA A 554 -14.69 -1.85 -25.89
CA ALA A 554 -13.37 -1.23 -25.88
C ALA A 554 -13.21 -0.34 -24.64
N LEU A 555 -11.98 -0.24 -24.13
CA LEU A 555 -11.69 0.52 -22.91
C LEU A 555 -11.95 2.00 -23.17
N LYS A 556 -12.66 2.64 -22.23
CA LYS A 556 -12.98 4.06 -22.27
C LYS A 556 -12.29 4.77 -21.11
N LEU A 557 -12.01 6.05 -21.34
CA LEU A 557 -11.44 6.97 -20.36
C LEU A 557 -12.36 8.17 -20.28
N ILE A 558 -12.61 8.59 -19.06
CA ILE A 558 -13.40 9.77 -18.74
C ILE A 558 -12.57 10.64 -17.80
N GLU A 559 -12.69 11.95 -17.97
CA GLU A 559 -12.17 12.93 -17.03
C GLU A 559 -13.36 13.63 -16.38
N ILE A 560 -13.45 13.53 -15.05
CA ILE A 560 -14.56 14.11 -14.28
C ILE A 560 -14.02 14.95 -13.12
N PRO A 561 -14.68 16.09 -12.81
CA PRO A 561 -14.32 16.90 -11.68
C PRO A 561 -14.82 16.26 -10.38
N THR A 562 -14.02 16.43 -9.33
CA THR A 562 -14.44 16.18 -7.95
C THR A 562 -15.39 17.27 -7.48
N VAL A 563 -16.25 16.94 -6.54
CA VAL A 563 -17.22 17.87 -5.95
C VAL A 563 -17.18 17.76 -4.43
N ASP A 564 -17.47 18.86 -3.74
CA ASP A 564 -17.59 18.85 -2.29
C ASP A 564 -18.78 17.98 -1.83
N TYR A 565 -18.68 17.52 -0.59
CA TYR A 565 -19.66 16.60 -0.01
C TYR A 565 -21.07 17.20 0.07
N VAL A 566 -21.19 18.46 0.46
CA VAL A 566 -22.49 19.13 0.66
C VAL A 566 -23.23 19.17 -0.67
N THR A 567 -22.59 19.67 -1.73
CA THR A 567 -23.13 19.67 -3.08
C THR A 567 -23.47 18.25 -3.54
N CYS A 568 -22.59 17.27 -3.28
CA CYS A 568 -22.87 15.88 -3.65
C CYS A 568 -24.14 15.34 -2.98
N ARG A 569 -24.28 15.55 -1.67
CA ARG A 569 -25.40 15.09 -0.84
C ARG A 569 -26.72 15.77 -1.24
N GLU A 570 -26.70 17.08 -1.52
CA GLU A 570 -27.88 17.85 -1.92
C GLU A 570 -28.44 17.37 -3.26
N TYR A 571 -27.57 17.14 -4.24
CA TYR A 571 -27.96 16.66 -5.58
C TYR A 571 -28.27 15.16 -5.64
N SER A 572 -27.88 14.41 -4.60
CA SER A 572 -28.14 12.98 -4.48
C SER A 572 -29.56 12.67 -4.00
N PRO A 573 -30.20 11.61 -4.54
CA PRO A 573 -31.48 11.13 -4.03
C PRO A 573 -31.40 10.81 -2.53
N VAL A 574 -32.46 11.09 -1.77
CA VAL A 574 -32.51 10.84 -0.31
C VAL A 574 -32.19 9.38 0.02
N SER A 575 -32.65 8.43 -0.80
CA SER A 575 -32.36 7.00 -0.66
C SER A 575 -30.89 6.61 -0.88
N TYR A 576 -30.11 7.46 -1.56
CA TYR A 576 -28.70 7.21 -1.85
C TYR A 576 -27.74 7.89 -0.84
N ARG A 577 -28.19 8.92 -0.13
CA ARG A 577 -27.37 9.66 0.84
C ARG A 577 -26.63 8.77 1.87
N PRO A 578 -27.20 7.66 2.38
CA PRO A 578 -26.48 6.76 3.30
C PRO A 578 -25.22 6.10 2.72
N PHE A 579 -25.12 6.01 1.38
CA PHE A 579 -23.95 5.46 0.69
C PHE A 579 -22.79 6.47 0.55
N LEU A 580 -23.02 7.74 0.91
CA LEU A 580 -21.97 8.76 1.00
C LEU A 580 -21.31 8.69 2.38
N THR A 581 -20.70 7.54 2.68
CA THR A 581 -20.04 7.24 3.94
C THR A 581 -18.78 8.10 4.14
N GLY A 582 -18.27 8.17 5.37
CA GLY A 582 -17.14 9.05 5.70
C GLY A 582 -15.82 8.73 5.00
N ASP A 583 -15.71 7.56 4.38
CA ASP A 583 -14.58 7.14 3.56
C ASP A 583 -14.77 7.44 2.06
N LYS A 584 -15.79 8.22 1.69
CA LYS A 584 -16.14 8.54 0.31
C LYS A 584 -15.94 10.00 -0.03
N PHE A 585 -15.52 10.24 -1.27
CA PHE A 585 -15.64 11.52 -1.94
C PHE A 585 -16.46 11.37 -3.22
N CYS A 586 -16.94 12.49 -3.77
CA CYS A 586 -17.77 12.49 -4.96
C CYS A 586 -17.06 13.08 -6.18
N ALA A 587 -17.37 12.54 -7.35
CA ALA A 587 -16.97 13.13 -8.63
C ALA A 587 -18.04 12.90 -9.71
N GLY A 588 -18.03 13.73 -10.74
CA GLY A 588 -18.97 13.71 -11.86
C GLY A 588 -19.41 15.10 -12.28
N ASP A 589 -19.99 15.24 -13.48
CA ASP A 589 -20.65 16.48 -13.90
C ASP A 589 -22.10 16.19 -14.36
N PRO A 590 -23.09 16.42 -13.49
CA PRO A 590 -24.51 16.28 -13.81
C PRO A 590 -24.99 17.05 -15.05
N ARG A 591 -24.32 18.16 -15.41
CA ARG A 591 -24.75 19.03 -16.51
C ARG A 591 -24.38 18.47 -17.87
N THR A 592 -23.27 17.74 -17.95
CA THR A 592 -22.77 17.13 -19.18
C THR A 592 -23.28 15.71 -19.37
N GLY A 593 -23.96 15.13 -18.37
CA GLY A 593 -24.41 13.73 -18.39
C GLY A 593 -23.25 12.74 -18.46
N THR A 594 -22.08 13.14 -17.98
CA THR A 594 -20.82 12.39 -18.06
C THR A 594 -20.50 11.84 -16.66
N SER A 595 -20.63 10.53 -16.50
CA SER A 595 -20.50 9.84 -15.22
C SER A 595 -19.93 8.44 -15.41
N VAL A 596 -19.34 7.88 -14.35
CA VAL A 596 -18.92 6.47 -14.33
C VAL A 596 -20.11 5.58 -13.99
N CYS A 597 -20.11 4.35 -14.50
CA CYS A 597 -21.28 3.49 -14.41
C CYS A 597 -20.92 2.04 -14.06
N GLN A 598 -21.93 1.19 -13.93
CA GLN A 598 -21.79 -0.26 -13.80
C GLN A 598 -20.78 -0.79 -14.84
N GLY A 599 -19.78 -1.52 -14.35
CA GLY A 599 -18.64 -1.98 -15.14
C GLY A 599 -17.36 -1.15 -14.94
N ASP A 600 -17.42 0.00 -14.26
CA ASP A 600 -16.23 0.75 -13.85
C ASP A 600 -15.86 0.51 -12.38
N SER A 601 -16.68 -0.24 -11.64
CA SER A 601 -16.46 -0.64 -10.25
C SER A 601 -15.04 -1.13 -10.00
N GLY A 602 -14.40 -0.63 -8.95
CA GLY A 602 -13.02 -0.98 -8.61
C GLY A 602 -11.95 -0.28 -9.45
N GLY A 603 -12.32 0.41 -10.52
CA GLY A 603 -11.41 1.26 -11.30
C GLY A 603 -10.84 2.41 -10.47
N GLY A 604 -9.59 2.79 -10.75
CA GLY A 604 -8.93 3.88 -10.05
C GLY A 604 -9.32 5.27 -10.58
N PHE A 605 -9.45 6.22 -9.65
CA PHE A 605 -9.58 7.64 -9.89
C PHE A 605 -8.20 8.30 -9.75
N ALA A 606 -7.62 8.71 -10.88
CA ALA A 606 -6.25 9.22 -10.94
C ALA A 606 -6.22 10.74 -11.17
N LEU A 607 -5.55 11.48 -10.30
CA LEU A 607 -5.31 12.92 -10.45
C LEU A 607 -3.92 13.16 -11.03
N ALA A 608 -3.84 14.07 -12.00
CA ALA A 608 -2.57 14.50 -12.57
C ALA A 608 -1.91 15.57 -11.69
N LYS A 609 -0.58 15.48 -11.55
CA LYS A 609 0.28 16.50 -10.95
C LYS A 609 1.41 16.79 -11.92
N GLU A 610 1.79 18.06 -12.02
CA GLU A 610 2.94 18.48 -12.81
C GLU A 610 4.21 18.37 -11.93
N MET A 611 5.21 17.63 -12.40
CA MET A 611 6.49 17.41 -11.73
C MET A 611 7.60 17.55 -12.77
N ASP A 612 8.51 18.51 -12.59
CA ASP A 612 9.65 18.78 -13.49
C ASP A 612 9.27 18.92 -14.99
N GLY A 613 8.06 19.42 -15.26
CA GLY A 613 7.53 19.59 -16.62
C GLY A 613 6.80 18.37 -17.19
N ASP A 614 6.77 17.25 -16.46
CA ASP A 614 6.04 16.04 -16.83
C ASP A 614 4.74 15.89 -16.01
N LEU A 615 3.71 15.28 -16.63
CA LEU A 615 2.46 14.94 -15.96
C LEU A 615 2.54 13.55 -15.32
N VAL A 616 2.46 13.50 -13.99
CA VAL A 616 2.47 12.28 -13.18
C VAL A 616 1.11 12.07 -12.52
N TYR A 617 0.56 10.87 -12.68
CA TYR A 617 -0.75 10.50 -12.17
C TYR A 617 -0.65 9.75 -10.83
N TYR A 618 -1.47 10.19 -9.88
CA TYR A 618 -1.57 9.64 -8.53
C TYR A 618 -2.97 9.09 -8.29
N LEU A 619 -3.07 7.95 -7.60
CA LEU A 619 -4.34 7.37 -7.22
C LEU A 619 -4.92 8.08 -6.00
N TYR A 620 -6.18 8.53 -6.11
CA TYR A 620 -6.91 9.16 -5.00
C TYR A 620 -8.19 8.42 -4.63
N GLY A 621 -8.79 7.68 -5.55
CA GLY A 621 -10.05 6.99 -5.29
C GLY A 621 -10.19 5.67 -6.01
N VAL A 622 -11.14 4.86 -5.53
CA VAL A 622 -11.62 3.64 -6.18
C VAL A 622 -13.12 3.78 -6.43
N VAL A 623 -13.59 3.50 -7.64
CA VAL A 623 -15.03 3.54 -7.97
C VAL A 623 -15.77 2.55 -7.07
N SER A 624 -16.70 3.06 -6.25
CA SER A 624 -17.43 2.25 -5.26
C SER A 624 -18.91 2.13 -5.63
N SER A 625 -19.68 3.22 -5.51
CA SER A 625 -21.13 3.17 -5.71
C SER A 625 -21.64 4.39 -6.46
N ALA A 626 -22.77 4.23 -7.15
CA ALA A 626 -23.45 5.30 -7.88
C ALA A 626 -24.97 5.20 -7.69
N PRO A 627 -25.71 6.33 -7.78
CA PRO A 627 -27.17 6.32 -7.81
C PRO A 627 -27.72 5.52 -9.00
N ARG A 628 -28.77 4.74 -8.74
CA ARG A 628 -29.52 4.06 -9.81
C ARG A 628 -30.62 4.95 -10.36
N ALA A 629 -30.74 4.97 -11.68
CA ALA A 629 -31.87 5.59 -12.36
C ALA A 629 -33.15 4.74 -12.18
N ALA A 630 -34.32 5.36 -12.38
CA ALA A 630 -35.62 4.70 -12.20
C ALA A 630 -35.86 3.48 -13.13
N ASN A 631 -35.09 3.39 -14.22
CA ASN A 631 -35.10 2.25 -15.15
C ASN A 631 -34.13 1.11 -14.76
N GLY A 632 -33.45 1.22 -13.61
CA GLY A 632 -32.45 0.25 -13.14
C GLY A 632 -31.03 0.44 -13.72
N GLY A 633 -30.84 1.39 -14.65
CA GLY A 633 -29.52 1.76 -15.19
C GLY A 633 -28.79 2.78 -14.31
N CYS A 634 -27.64 3.26 -14.76
CA CYS A 634 -26.94 4.37 -14.08
C CYS A 634 -27.62 5.71 -14.37
N ASP A 635 -27.70 6.54 -13.33
CA ASP A 635 -28.11 7.92 -13.51
C ASP A 635 -26.88 8.78 -13.85
N ASN A 636 -26.66 8.99 -15.14
CA ASN A 636 -25.52 9.77 -15.64
C ASN A 636 -25.60 11.27 -15.29
N ASN A 637 -26.73 11.72 -14.72
CA ASN A 637 -26.92 13.10 -14.25
C ASN A 637 -26.67 13.22 -12.74
N LYS A 638 -25.97 12.26 -12.14
CA LYS A 638 -25.65 12.25 -10.71
C LYS A 638 -24.17 12.02 -10.47
N TYR A 639 -23.73 12.50 -9.32
CA TYR A 639 -22.39 12.26 -8.80
C TYR A 639 -22.23 10.79 -8.38
N VAL A 640 -20.99 10.32 -8.46
CA VAL A 640 -20.59 8.96 -8.06
C VAL A 640 -19.70 9.04 -6.84
N ALA A 641 -19.86 8.09 -5.92
CA ALA A 641 -19.03 7.95 -4.74
C ALA A 641 -17.80 7.05 -5.01
N PHE A 642 -16.65 7.55 -4.62
CA PHE A 642 -15.36 6.88 -4.70
C PHE A 642 -14.82 6.63 -3.30
N THR A 643 -14.31 5.44 -3.03
CA THR A 643 -13.57 5.16 -1.79
C THR A 643 -12.25 5.92 -1.80
N GLU A 644 -12.04 6.79 -0.82
CA GLU A 644 -10.86 7.64 -0.68
C GLU A 644 -9.63 6.80 -0.30
N VAL A 645 -8.69 6.64 -1.24
CA VAL A 645 -7.52 5.77 -1.07
C VAL A 645 -6.58 6.28 0.03
N GLN A 646 -6.55 7.59 0.28
CA GLN A 646 -5.69 8.19 1.30
C GLN A 646 -5.98 7.67 2.72
N ASN A 647 -7.23 7.26 2.99
CA ASN A 647 -7.63 6.67 4.26
C ASN A 647 -7.08 5.24 4.48
N TYR A 648 -6.57 4.61 3.41
CA TYR A 648 -6.11 3.22 3.40
C TYR A 648 -4.63 3.06 3.04
N ILE A 649 -3.86 4.15 2.97
CA ILE A 649 -2.40 4.09 2.77
C ILE A 649 -1.71 3.15 3.78
N PRO A 650 -2.03 3.16 5.10
CA PRO A 650 -1.42 2.20 6.03
C PRO A 650 -1.66 0.73 5.65
N MET A 651 -2.88 0.39 5.20
CA MET A 651 -3.22 -0.95 4.73
C MET A 651 -2.42 -1.32 3.47
N ILE A 652 -2.21 -0.35 2.57
CA ILE A 652 -1.42 -0.55 1.35
C ILE A 652 0.07 -0.76 1.68
N LEU A 653 0.64 0.08 2.55
CA LEU A 653 2.04 -0.04 2.97
C LEU A 653 2.30 -1.35 3.73
N ASP A 654 1.36 -1.77 4.58
CA ASP A 654 1.41 -3.07 5.24
C ASP A 654 1.43 -4.22 4.21
N ALA A 655 0.55 -4.18 3.20
CA ALA A 655 0.56 -5.16 2.12
C ALA A 655 1.89 -5.16 1.32
N GLU A 656 2.46 -3.99 1.03
CA GLU A 656 3.77 -3.89 0.38
C GLU A 656 4.88 -4.52 1.23
N SER A 657 4.85 -4.31 2.55
CA SER A 657 5.84 -4.90 3.47
C SER A 657 5.72 -6.41 3.58
N ARG A 658 4.49 -6.95 3.56
CA ARG A 658 4.20 -8.39 3.65
C ARG A 658 4.52 -9.14 2.36
N TYR A 659 4.39 -8.49 1.20
CA TYR A 659 4.62 -9.10 -0.11
C TYR A 659 5.66 -8.32 -0.93
N PRO A 660 6.92 -8.24 -0.46
CA PRO A 660 7.97 -7.53 -1.18
C PRO A 660 8.34 -8.23 -2.49
N VAL A 661 8.88 -7.45 -3.42
CA VAL A 661 9.45 -7.95 -4.67
C VAL A 661 10.91 -8.30 -4.41
N ILE A 662 11.22 -9.59 -4.39
CA ILE A 662 12.57 -10.14 -4.13
C ILE A 662 13.41 -10.14 -5.41
#